data_AF-A0A367Z757-F1
#
_entry.id   AF-A0A367Z757-F1
#
_cell.length_a   1.000
_cell.length_b   1.000
_cell.length_c   1.000
_cell.angle_alpha   90.00
_cell.angle_beta   90.00
_cell.angle_gamma   90.00
#
_symmetry.space_group_name_H-M   'P 1'
#
loop_
_entity.id
_entity.type
_entity.pdbx_description
1 polymer ?
#
loop_
_entity_poly.entity_id
_entity_poly.type
_entity_poly.pdbx_seq_one_letter_code
_entity_poly.pdbx_strand_id
1 'polypeptide(L)'
;MRRLPSAKIIYKFLFILLVLVNFSQSQTDTLTIATYNLLNYPGTDATIRNPYFRAVVHSMKPDVLFVQEMTSQTGVNTFLNDVMNKYQPGLYSSVPFNDGPDTDNSFFYRSDKVTFLGAYYINTALRRIAEYTFRHNLSGEIIRVYSVHLKASQGYEQDRLAEATILRNYLNNLSAGTNFIVGGDFNIYTSSEPAFQKLIGSESDNDGRCFDPINAVGDWSNNYAFRFIHTQSPRVRAFGGGSTGGMDDRFDMQLISESMLDNIIVSSYKAYGNDGNHFNDSINRLPNYAVPDSVANGLHYASDHIPVVAKYVFTSMFAFNLVSPANNSIQQPVTGQLLWNKSIGATNYDVYLSTNNPPTTIVSSNQTDTVFNYSNLIYNTKYYWKVVAKNGSTTLEATGSPFNFTTIVPAPPSSFNLLTPADNSTEQPRSGYLSWSSSSTANTYDVYLDTIANPTTIVSLNQTGLSYFYQNLLANTTYYWKVVAKNEFGSTQASNSPWKFTIANVPLAPTNLVVDIKSFNQIHLQWQDNSNNELGYRVYRYIGSGKINVSGDLPPNTTSFLDTGLIPNTQYLYEVLAYNEQGEGNFATTETFTHAQSPSIMDKYPYSTNSIYLNIEPKNNPSYTLFAIMATDDTLNEYFVQNDGNLGPAKYWQTLNSWYSNGPIKILNLPSGVLFYLKIFAKNQEDIEVSSEFDTISTQIFSVAANVNKGWNLVSVPVKRGDMRKVTIFPDGSSRTYAFENGYIAKDTLENGKGYWLKYSTAMNIELSGTQILVDTFFLSPGWNLIGSISNPVALNQLIQVPENLIVSNLYAYGDGYLFADTILPGLAYWLKANSEGYLILDANYKQKTKSTFYNLDFSNLNQITLSDNNGKKQTLYFSSNPESNTEFFELPPVPPGDAFDARFEPSSILVSFFEKNEHKILLQSTDNVLNVRWNINDGKVYKLLDKSGNIDISMIASGATQINYGNTNKLYLKVNKSAIKSSEIMQFELMQNYPNPFNPTTVISYSIPDEALVTLEIYDVLGSKVATLVNELKTAGNYNINFDASNLSGGIYFYRLTAGKYSSFKKMVLIK
;
A
#
# COMPACT_ATOMS: atom_id res chain seq x y z
N MET A 1 -66.31 31.41 37.44
CA MET A 1 -66.91 31.42 36.10
C MET A 1 -65.77 31.56 35.10
N ARG A 2 -65.62 30.61 34.16
CA ARG A 2 -64.75 30.59 32.96
C ARG A 2 -63.22 30.74 33.20
N ARG A 3 -62.45 29.65 33.27
CA ARG A 3 -61.88 28.86 32.14
C ARG A 3 -61.23 29.74 31.05
N LEU A 4 -59.89 29.80 31.07
CA LEU A 4 -58.99 29.21 30.06
C LEU A 4 -57.57 29.08 30.71
N PRO A 5 -56.78 28.04 30.40
CA PRO A 5 -55.72 27.55 31.27
C PRO A 5 -54.32 28.10 30.95
N SER A 6 -53.64 28.48 32.04
CA SER A 6 -52.23 28.25 32.36
C SER A 6 -51.28 27.81 31.24
N ALA A 7 -50.30 28.69 31.02
CA ALA A 7 -48.93 28.41 30.61
C ALA A 7 -48.44 26.98 30.90
N LYS A 8 -48.38 26.16 29.85
CA LYS A 8 -47.49 25.01 29.70
C LYS A 8 -47.32 24.78 28.20
N ILE A 9 -46.19 25.17 27.63
CA ILE A 9 -45.35 24.40 26.68
C ILE A 9 -43.97 25.09 26.72
N ILE A 10 -43.24 24.82 27.79
CA ILE A 10 -41.78 24.71 27.78
C ILE A 10 -41.57 23.21 27.97
N TYR A 11 -40.79 22.58 27.08
CA TYR A 11 -40.68 21.13 26.83
C TYR A 11 -41.71 20.48 25.88
N LYS A 12 -41.76 20.95 24.62
CA LYS A 12 -42.01 20.15 23.40
C LYS A 12 -41.89 21.04 22.15
N PHE A 13 -40.68 21.54 21.88
CA PHE A 13 -40.29 22.06 20.56
C PHE A 13 -38.83 21.66 20.27
N LEU A 14 -38.52 20.42 20.66
CA LEU A 14 -37.31 19.68 20.36
C LEU A 14 -37.74 18.28 19.91
N PHE A 15 -38.63 18.21 18.92
CA PHE A 15 -38.98 17.00 18.16
C PHE A 15 -39.89 17.45 17.01
N ILE A 16 -39.51 17.10 15.77
CA ILE A 16 -40.24 17.37 14.51
C ILE A 16 -39.97 18.75 13.87
N LEU A 17 -38.73 18.94 13.42
CA LEU A 17 -38.47 19.39 12.05
C LEU A 17 -37.15 18.77 11.56
N LEU A 18 -37.06 17.45 11.68
CA LEU A 18 -36.17 16.65 10.84
C LEU A 18 -36.91 16.49 9.50
N VAL A 19 -36.92 17.55 8.69
CA VAL A 19 -37.21 17.38 7.26
C VAL A 19 -36.02 16.60 6.72
N LEU A 20 -36.30 15.33 6.43
CA LEU A 20 -35.47 14.39 5.71
C LEU A 20 -34.86 15.08 4.49
N VAL A 21 -33.66 15.63 4.63
CA VAL A 21 -32.72 15.65 3.52
C VAL A 21 -32.30 14.20 3.38
N ASN A 22 -33.03 13.45 2.55
CA ASN A 22 -32.54 12.19 2.01
C ASN A 22 -31.30 12.55 1.20
N PHE A 23 -30.13 12.60 1.86
CA PHE A 23 -28.88 12.47 1.16
C PHE A 23 -28.90 11.07 0.56
N SER A 24 -29.19 10.98 -0.74
CA SER A 24 -29.01 9.76 -1.52
C SER A 24 -27.51 9.45 -1.55
N GLN A 25 -27.05 8.67 -0.57
CA GLN A 25 -25.68 8.16 -0.54
C GLN A 25 -25.52 7.09 -1.63
N SER A 26 -24.36 7.06 -2.30
CA SER A 26 -23.99 5.94 -3.18
C SER A 26 -24.12 4.63 -2.43
N GLN A 27 -24.76 3.67 -3.07
CA GLN A 27 -24.62 2.27 -2.69
C GLN A 27 -23.57 1.65 -3.61
N THR A 28 -22.55 1.07 -3.01
CA THR A 28 -21.54 0.26 -3.68
C THR A 28 -21.76 -1.20 -3.31
N ASP A 29 -21.69 -2.09 -4.28
CA ASP A 29 -21.66 -3.53 -4.06
C ASP A 29 -20.39 -4.12 -4.66
N THR A 30 -19.98 -5.27 -4.18
CA THR A 30 -18.80 -6.00 -4.66
C THR A 30 -19.21 -7.41 -5.02
N LEU A 31 -18.91 -7.85 -6.25
CA LEU A 31 -19.07 -9.23 -6.69
C LEU A 31 -17.75 -9.97 -6.57
N THR A 32 -17.78 -11.14 -5.92
CA THR A 32 -16.70 -12.12 -5.98
C THR A 32 -16.95 -13.05 -7.17
N ILE A 33 -16.14 -12.95 -8.22
CA ILE A 33 -16.30 -13.74 -9.45
C ILE A 33 -15.15 -14.75 -9.53
N ALA A 34 -15.50 -16.03 -9.71
CA ALA A 34 -14.54 -17.13 -9.77
C ALA A 34 -14.73 -17.99 -11.02
N THR A 35 -13.64 -18.55 -11.51
CA THR A 35 -13.62 -19.63 -12.50
C THR A 35 -12.99 -20.88 -11.90
N TYR A 36 -13.51 -22.07 -12.23
CA TYR A 36 -13.08 -23.31 -11.59
C TYR A 36 -13.25 -24.54 -12.48
N ASN A 37 -12.15 -25.24 -12.77
CA ASN A 37 -12.18 -26.53 -13.45
C ASN A 37 -12.54 -27.68 -12.47
N LEU A 38 -13.67 -28.34 -12.73
CA LEU A 38 -14.28 -29.33 -11.83
C LEU A 38 -13.96 -30.79 -12.16
N LEU A 39 -13.00 -31.12 -13.02
CA LEU A 39 -12.62 -32.51 -13.34
C LEU A 39 -13.82 -33.45 -13.63
N ASN A 40 -14.34 -33.41 -14.86
CA ASN A 40 -15.42 -34.26 -15.38
C ASN A 40 -16.62 -34.49 -14.43
N TYR A 41 -17.06 -33.45 -13.70
CA TYR A 41 -18.12 -33.53 -12.70
C TYR A 41 -19.51 -33.74 -13.33
N PRO A 42 -20.38 -34.65 -12.84
CA PRO A 42 -20.33 -35.32 -11.54
C PRO A 42 -19.45 -36.59 -11.51
N GLY A 43 -19.03 -37.10 -12.65
CA GLY A 43 -18.24 -38.34 -12.73
C GLY A 43 -18.92 -39.53 -12.06
N THR A 44 -18.13 -40.50 -11.59
CA THR A 44 -18.61 -41.66 -10.81
C THR A 44 -18.53 -41.45 -9.30
N ASP A 45 -17.98 -40.33 -8.83
CA ASP A 45 -17.58 -40.08 -7.45
C ASP A 45 -18.12 -38.78 -6.83
N ALA A 46 -19.13 -38.15 -7.45
CA ALA A 46 -19.74 -36.90 -6.96
C ALA A 46 -20.02 -36.88 -5.46
N THR A 47 -20.61 -37.94 -4.90
CA THR A 47 -20.92 -38.03 -3.46
C THR A 47 -19.68 -37.90 -2.58
N ILE A 48 -18.53 -38.38 -3.04
CA ILE A 48 -17.23 -38.32 -2.34
C ILE A 48 -16.62 -36.92 -2.48
N ARG A 49 -16.77 -36.28 -3.64
CA ARG A 49 -16.16 -34.97 -3.95
C ARG A 49 -16.97 -33.77 -3.45
N ASN A 50 -18.29 -33.91 -3.28
CA ASN A 50 -19.17 -32.84 -2.81
C ASN A 50 -18.72 -32.20 -1.48
N PRO A 51 -18.32 -32.95 -0.43
CA PRO A 51 -17.75 -32.37 0.79
C PRO A 51 -16.52 -31.49 0.55
N TYR A 52 -15.64 -31.90 -0.36
CA TYR A 52 -14.42 -31.16 -0.71
C TYR A 52 -14.74 -29.89 -1.48
N PHE A 53 -15.60 -29.97 -2.49
CA PHE A 53 -16.09 -28.77 -3.18
C PHE A 53 -16.79 -27.80 -2.23
N ARG A 54 -17.58 -28.30 -1.27
CA ARG A 54 -18.20 -27.46 -0.23
C ARG A 54 -17.18 -26.69 0.59
N ALA A 55 -16.09 -27.34 1.02
CA ALA A 55 -15.03 -26.66 1.76
C ALA A 55 -14.43 -25.50 0.95
N VAL A 56 -14.18 -25.72 -0.34
CA VAL A 56 -13.63 -24.70 -1.24
C VAL A 56 -14.62 -23.56 -1.47
N VAL A 57 -15.85 -23.84 -1.93
CA VAL A 57 -16.80 -22.78 -2.28
C VAL A 57 -17.33 -22.04 -1.05
N HIS A 58 -17.44 -22.70 0.11
CA HIS A 58 -17.86 -22.04 1.35
C HIS A 58 -16.79 -21.09 1.90
N SER A 59 -15.51 -21.41 1.64
CA SER A 59 -14.38 -20.55 1.96
C SER A 59 -14.30 -19.38 1.00
N MET A 60 -14.38 -19.65 -0.31
CA MET A 60 -14.26 -18.66 -1.38
C MET A 60 -15.45 -17.70 -1.47
N LYS A 61 -16.67 -18.19 -1.18
CA LYS A 61 -17.95 -17.46 -1.25
C LYS A 61 -18.15 -16.70 -2.57
N PRO A 62 -18.06 -17.36 -3.73
CA PRO A 62 -18.29 -16.69 -5.00
C PRO A 62 -19.74 -16.17 -5.07
N ASP A 63 -19.95 -14.98 -5.62
CA ASP A 63 -21.27 -14.48 -6.01
C ASP A 63 -21.62 -14.93 -7.43
N VAL A 64 -20.59 -15.09 -8.27
CA VAL A 64 -20.67 -15.69 -9.61
C VAL A 64 -19.55 -16.73 -9.74
N LEU A 65 -19.91 -17.93 -10.19
CA LEU A 65 -19.00 -19.04 -10.43
C LEU A 65 -19.31 -19.68 -11.80
N PHE A 66 -18.34 -19.65 -12.71
CA PHE A 66 -18.43 -20.35 -13.99
C PHE A 66 -17.38 -21.44 -14.05
N VAL A 67 -17.76 -22.61 -14.55
CA VAL A 67 -17.00 -23.84 -14.36
C VAL A 67 -16.79 -24.58 -15.66
N GLN A 68 -15.66 -25.28 -15.75
CA GLN A 68 -15.32 -26.20 -16.82
C GLN A 68 -15.45 -27.66 -16.36
N GLU A 69 -15.57 -28.56 -17.33
CA GLU A 69 -15.74 -30.01 -17.17
C GLU A 69 -16.99 -30.44 -16.38
N MET A 70 -18.12 -29.78 -16.63
CA MET A 70 -19.44 -30.17 -16.13
C MET A 70 -20.18 -31.05 -17.14
N THR A 71 -20.35 -32.34 -16.92
CA THR A 71 -20.70 -33.28 -17.99
C THR A 71 -22.20 -33.56 -18.18
N SER A 72 -23.08 -33.00 -17.34
CA SER A 72 -24.53 -33.22 -17.49
C SER A 72 -25.41 -32.24 -16.72
N GLN A 73 -26.68 -32.13 -17.11
CA GLN A 73 -27.71 -31.40 -16.35
C GLN A 73 -27.89 -31.97 -14.94
N THR A 74 -27.79 -33.29 -14.77
CA THR A 74 -27.82 -33.95 -13.45
C THR A 74 -26.64 -33.49 -12.60
N GLY A 75 -25.46 -33.33 -13.20
CA GLY A 75 -24.29 -32.71 -12.58
C GLY A 75 -24.59 -31.32 -12.07
N VAL A 76 -25.08 -30.42 -12.94
CA VAL A 76 -25.44 -29.05 -12.57
C VAL A 76 -26.39 -29.02 -11.37
N ASN A 77 -27.45 -29.83 -11.42
CA ASN A 77 -28.42 -29.91 -10.33
C ASN A 77 -27.79 -30.42 -9.03
N THR A 78 -26.90 -31.42 -9.12
CA THR A 78 -26.22 -31.99 -7.96
C THR A 78 -25.24 -30.98 -7.35
N PHE A 79 -24.41 -30.31 -8.16
CA PHE A 79 -23.48 -29.28 -7.67
C PHE A 79 -24.24 -28.11 -7.05
N LEU A 80 -25.33 -27.65 -7.69
CA LEU A 80 -26.17 -26.59 -7.15
C LEU A 80 -26.70 -26.97 -5.76
N ASN A 81 -27.33 -28.13 -5.63
CA ASN A 81 -28.05 -28.50 -4.40
C ASN A 81 -27.14 -29.02 -3.29
N ASP A 82 -26.17 -29.87 -3.62
CA ASP A 82 -25.34 -30.56 -2.64
C ASP A 82 -24.02 -29.86 -2.35
N VAL A 83 -23.65 -28.85 -3.14
CA VAL A 83 -22.44 -28.03 -2.92
C VAL A 83 -22.82 -26.57 -2.65
N MET A 84 -23.33 -25.84 -3.65
CA MET A 84 -23.54 -24.39 -3.55
C MET A 84 -24.62 -24.01 -2.52
N ASN A 85 -25.77 -24.67 -2.58
CA ASN A 85 -26.92 -24.41 -1.72
C ASN A 85 -26.97 -25.28 -0.45
N LYS A 86 -25.94 -26.09 -0.18
CA LYS A 86 -26.00 -27.05 0.94
C LYS A 86 -26.19 -26.38 2.30
N TYR A 87 -25.48 -25.27 2.53
CA TYR A 87 -25.52 -24.55 3.81
C TYR A 87 -26.56 -23.43 3.83
N GLN A 88 -26.93 -22.89 2.67
CA GLN A 88 -27.94 -21.84 2.52
C GLN A 88 -28.85 -22.18 1.34
N PRO A 89 -29.89 -23.02 1.56
CA PRO A 89 -30.79 -23.45 0.49
C PRO A 89 -31.43 -22.26 -0.24
N GLY A 90 -31.35 -22.28 -1.58
CA GLY A 90 -31.96 -21.26 -2.44
C GLY A 90 -31.17 -19.97 -2.63
N LEU A 91 -29.96 -19.85 -2.05
CA LEU A 91 -29.11 -18.66 -2.23
C LEU A 91 -28.58 -18.55 -3.67
N TYR A 92 -28.19 -19.68 -4.25
CA TYR A 92 -27.64 -19.77 -5.60
C TYR A 92 -28.67 -20.31 -6.58
N SER A 93 -28.54 -19.87 -7.83
CA SER A 93 -29.22 -20.36 -9.01
C SER A 93 -28.20 -20.89 -10.03
N SER A 94 -28.64 -21.72 -10.96
CA SER A 94 -27.81 -22.21 -12.07
C SER A 94 -28.51 -22.00 -13.41
N VAL A 95 -27.77 -22.19 -14.50
CA VAL A 95 -28.31 -22.17 -15.87
C VAL A 95 -28.51 -23.59 -16.41
N PRO A 96 -29.39 -23.79 -17.42
CA PRO A 96 -29.49 -25.07 -18.11
C PRO A 96 -28.15 -25.50 -18.70
N PHE A 97 -27.82 -26.78 -18.50
CA PHE A 97 -26.63 -27.40 -19.06
C PHE A 97 -26.73 -27.47 -20.58
N ASN A 98 -25.60 -27.25 -21.24
CA ASN A 98 -25.50 -27.40 -22.69
C ASN A 98 -24.26 -28.23 -23.03
N ASP A 99 -24.52 -29.43 -23.55
CA ASP A 99 -23.51 -30.37 -24.00
C ASP A 99 -22.83 -29.83 -25.27
N GLY A 100 -21.50 -29.77 -25.25
CA GLY A 100 -20.67 -29.25 -26.33
C GLY A 100 -19.53 -30.20 -26.68
N PRO A 101 -18.87 -30.05 -27.84
CA PRO A 101 -17.68 -30.83 -28.15
C PRO A 101 -16.59 -30.51 -27.11
N ASP A 102 -16.32 -31.46 -26.21
CA ASP A 102 -15.23 -31.43 -25.21
C ASP A 102 -15.20 -30.17 -24.31
N THR A 103 -16.34 -29.48 -24.15
CA THR A 103 -16.47 -28.15 -23.48
C THR A 103 -17.75 -28.00 -22.70
N ASP A 104 -17.87 -28.96 -21.82
CA ASP A 104 -18.87 -29.11 -20.80
C ASP A 104 -18.71 -28.02 -19.74
N ASN A 105 -19.54 -26.98 -19.81
CA ASN A 105 -19.45 -25.80 -18.94
C ASN A 105 -20.76 -25.58 -18.16
N SER A 106 -20.66 -24.85 -17.05
CA SER A 106 -21.85 -24.37 -16.34
C SER A 106 -21.63 -23.05 -15.61
N PHE A 107 -22.72 -22.46 -15.14
CA PHE A 107 -22.76 -21.15 -14.51
C PHE A 107 -23.68 -21.19 -13.28
N PHE A 108 -23.15 -20.72 -12.16
CA PHE A 108 -23.82 -20.58 -10.88
C PHE A 108 -23.71 -19.14 -10.40
N TYR A 109 -24.79 -18.61 -9.82
CA TYR A 109 -24.83 -17.22 -9.41
C TYR A 109 -25.80 -16.98 -8.26
N ARG A 110 -25.55 -15.91 -7.51
CA ARG A 110 -26.46 -15.40 -6.49
C ARG A 110 -27.53 -14.51 -7.11
N SER A 111 -28.78 -14.94 -7.05
CA SER A 111 -29.91 -14.22 -7.65
C SER A 111 -30.22 -12.90 -6.94
N ASP A 112 -29.83 -12.75 -5.66
CA ASP A 112 -29.93 -11.49 -4.93
C ASP A 112 -28.91 -10.44 -5.40
N LYS A 113 -27.79 -10.89 -5.99
CA LYS A 113 -26.71 -10.03 -6.48
C LYS A 113 -26.78 -9.77 -7.98
N VAL A 114 -27.15 -10.77 -8.77
CA VAL A 114 -27.19 -10.67 -10.24
C VAL A 114 -28.43 -11.31 -10.84
N THR A 115 -28.87 -10.77 -11.98
CA THR A 115 -29.95 -11.32 -12.80
C THR A 115 -29.37 -11.91 -14.07
N PHE A 116 -29.50 -13.22 -14.26
CA PHE A 116 -29.07 -13.89 -15.49
C PHE A 116 -29.90 -13.43 -16.71
N LEU A 117 -29.24 -13.12 -17.83
CA LEU A 117 -29.88 -12.60 -19.04
C LEU A 117 -29.86 -13.59 -20.21
N GLY A 118 -28.82 -14.41 -20.33
CA GLY A 118 -28.73 -15.39 -21.41
C GLY A 118 -27.38 -16.09 -21.50
N ALA A 119 -27.36 -17.17 -22.26
CA ALA A 119 -26.14 -17.89 -22.62
C ALA A 119 -26.02 -17.99 -24.14
N TYR A 120 -24.81 -17.86 -24.65
CA TYR A 120 -24.45 -18.09 -26.04
C TYR A 120 -23.23 -18.99 -26.11
N TYR A 121 -23.06 -19.76 -27.18
CA TYR A 121 -21.98 -20.73 -27.29
C TYR A 121 -21.24 -20.52 -28.60
N ILE A 122 -19.97 -20.13 -28.49
CA ILE A 122 -19.09 -19.80 -29.61
C ILE A 122 -18.42 -21.08 -30.09
N ASN A 123 -18.75 -21.49 -31.32
CA ASN A 123 -18.19 -22.70 -31.91
C ASN A 123 -16.72 -22.48 -32.33
N THR A 124 -15.86 -23.36 -31.87
CA THR A 124 -14.48 -23.51 -32.37
C THR A 124 -14.32 -24.91 -32.99
N ALA A 125 -13.12 -25.23 -33.49
CA ALA A 125 -12.85 -26.52 -34.11
C ALA A 125 -12.81 -27.69 -33.11
N LEU A 126 -12.37 -27.45 -31.87
CA LEU A 126 -12.16 -28.51 -30.87
C LEU A 126 -13.06 -28.30 -29.67
N ARG A 127 -13.05 -27.09 -29.09
CA ARG A 127 -13.64 -26.79 -27.80
C ARG A 127 -14.47 -25.51 -27.80
N ARG A 128 -15.78 -25.64 -27.64
CA ARG A 128 -16.75 -24.54 -27.66
C ARG A 128 -16.64 -23.63 -26.43
N ILE A 129 -16.69 -22.33 -26.63
CA ILE A 129 -16.57 -21.35 -25.54
C ILE A 129 -17.97 -20.90 -25.11
N ALA A 130 -18.28 -20.99 -23.82
CA ALA A 130 -19.57 -20.57 -23.29
C ALA A 130 -19.54 -19.10 -22.85
N GLU A 131 -20.44 -18.29 -23.39
CA GLU A 131 -20.74 -16.94 -22.92
C GLU A 131 -21.94 -16.99 -21.97
N TYR A 132 -21.78 -16.45 -20.77
CA TYR A 132 -22.88 -16.19 -19.85
C TYR A 132 -23.01 -14.69 -19.62
N THR A 133 -24.19 -14.15 -19.93
CA THR A 133 -24.51 -12.73 -19.75
C THR A 133 -25.42 -12.57 -18.54
N PHE A 134 -25.05 -11.66 -17.64
CA PHE A 134 -25.86 -11.30 -16.47
C PHE A 134 -25.85 -9.80 -16.22
N ARG A 135 -26.80 -9.33 -15.43
CA ARG A 135 -26.94 -7.96 -14.97
C ARG A 135 -26.60 -7.90 -13.49
N HIS A 136 -25.73 -7.00 -13.08
CA HIS A 136 -25.54 -6.70 -11.66
C HIS A 136 -26.76 -5.94 -11.12
N ASN A 137 -27.40 -6.46 -10.07
CA ASN A 137 -28.72 -5.98 -9.65
C ASN A 137 -28.68 -4.53 -9.13
N LEU A 138 -27.61 -4.13 -8.44
CA LEU A 138 -27.50 -2.78 -7.86
C LEU A 138 -27.12 -1.72 -8.91
N SER A 139 -26.13 -1.99 -9.76
CA SER A 139 -25.65 -1.00 -10.75
C SER A 139 -26.39 -1.05 -12.08
N GLY A 140 -27.01 -2.18 -12.43
CA GLY A 140 -27.65 -2.39 -13.72
C GLY A 140 -26.71 -2.71 -14.87
N GLU A 141 -25.41 -2.74 -14.61
CA GLU A 141 -24.38 -3.08 -15.58
C GLU A 141 -24.55 -4.51 -16.06
N ILE A 142 -24.39 -4.70 -17.37
CA ILE A 142 -24.42 -6.01 -18.01
C ILE A 142 -22.98 -6.49 -18.13
N ILE A 143 -22.69 -7.65 -17.57
CA ILE A 143 -21.37 -8.29 -17.61
C ILE A 143 -21.50 -9.61 -18.37
N ARG A 144 -20.51 -9.87 -19.24
CA ARG A 144 -20.36 -11.14 -19.95
C ARG A 144 -19.18 -11.90 -19.37
N VAL A 145 -19.34 -13.19 -19.09
CA VAL A 145 -18.21 -14.07 -18.77
C VAL A 145 -18.07 -15.12 -19.86
N TYR A 146 -16.84 -15.33 -20.32
CA TYR A 146 -16.49 -16.32 -21.33
C TYR A 146 -15.70 -17.43 -20.65
N SER A 147 -16.32 -18.61 -20.54
CA SER A 147 -15.73 -19.81 -19.97
C SER A 147 -14.93 -20.55 -21.03
N VAL A 148 -13.60 -20.47 -20.95
CA VAL A 148 -12.68 -21.12 -21.88
C VAL A 148 -12.15 -22.44 -21.31
N HIS A 149 -11.95 -23.39 -22.20
CA HIS A 149 -11.20 -24.61 -21.96
C HIS A 149 -10.45 -24.89 -23.26
N LEU A 150 -9.32 -24.21 -23.51
CA LEU A 150 -8.62 -24.30 -24.81
C LEU A 150 -7.85 -25.62 -24.92
N LYS A 151 -7.44 -26.02 -26.13
CA LYS A 151 -6.75 -27.30 -26.37
C LYS A 151 -5.51 -27.53 -25.47
N ALA A 152 -5.59 -28.60 -24.66
CA ALA A 152 -4.53 -29.05 -23.77
C ALA A 152 -3.33 -29.71 -24.48
N SER A 153 -2.25 -29.92 -23.72
CA SER A 153 -0.96 -30.51 -24.11
C SER A 153 -0.01 -29.59 -24.91
N GLN A 154 1.30 -29.83 -24.74
CA GLN A 154 2.35 -29.20 -25.55
C GLN A 154 2.27 -29.66 -27.01
N GLY A 155 2.64 -28.80 -27.96
CA GLY A 155 2.61 -29.09 -29.40
C GLY A 155 1.29 -28.74 -30.10
N TYR A 156 0.31 -28.21 -29.35
CA TYR A 156 -1.00 -27.77 -29.83
C TYR A 156 -1.16 -26.23 -29.80
N GLU A 157 -0.06 -25.48 -29.80
CA GLU A 157 -0.05 -24.02 -29.71
C GLU A 157 -0.84 -23.37 -30.87
N GLN A 158 -0.84 -23.99 -32.06
CA GLN A 158 -1.59 -23.50 -33.22
C GLN A 158 -3.10 -23.74 -33.10
N ASP A 159 -3.52 -24.83 -32.48
CA ASP A 159 -4.93 -25.10 -32.21
C ASP A 159 -5.46 -24.10 -31.18
N ARG A 160 -4.72 -23.86 -30.09
CA ARG A 160 -5.06 -22.81 -29.12
C ARG A 160 -5.12 -21.42 -29.75
N LEU A 161 -4.18 -21.10 -30.66
CA LEU A 161 -4.21 -19.85 -31.41
C LEU A 161 -5.47 -19.74 -32.29
N ALA A 162 -5.90 -20.82 -32.94
CA ALA A 162 -7.11 -20.82 -33.76
C ALA A 162 -8.36 -20.55 -32.90
N GLU A 163 -8.48 -21.21 -31.74
CA GLU A 163 -9.57 -21.01 -30.78
C GLU A 163 -9.57 -19.58 -30.20
N ALA A 164 -8.41 -19.10 -29.75
CA ALA A 164 -8.23 -17.73 -29.26
C ALA A 164 -8.53 -16.69 -30.34
N THR A 165 -8.22 -16.97 -31.61
CA THR A 165 -8.54 -16.09 -32.75
C THR A 165 -10.04 -16.00 -32.98
N ILE A 166 -10.76 -17.12 -32.91
CA ILE A 166 -12.23 -17.12 -33.03
C ILE A 166 -12.85 -16.31 -31.89
N LEU A 167 -12.39 -16.51 -30.64
CA LEU A 167 -12.85 -15.73 -29.51
C LEU A 167 -12.54 -14.24 -29.69
N ARG A 168 -11.30 -13.88 -30.01
CA ARG A 168 -10.86 -12.50 -30.24
C ARG A 168 -11.72 -11.80 -31.30
N ASN A 169 -11.96 -12.46 -32.43
CA ASN A 169 -12.80 -11.92 -33.49
C ASN A 169 -14.25 -11.76 -33.05
N TYR A 170 -14.77 -12.69 -32.23
CA TYR A 170 -16.11 -12.57 -31.65
C TYR A 170 -16.19 -11.36 -30.71
N LEU A 171 -15.21 -11.18 -29.82
CA LEU A 171 -15.15 -10.07 -28.88
C LEU A 171 -15.04 -8.71 -29.58
N ASN A 172 -14.31 -8.63 -30.70
CA ASN A 172 -14.21 -7.40 -31.51
C ASN A 172 -15.54 -7.01 -32.18
N ASN A 173 -16.52 -7.92 -32.30
CA ASN A 173 -17.86 -7.57 -32.77
C ASN A 173 -18.77 -7.01 -31.67
N LEU A 174 -18.31 -6.99 -30.41
CA LEU A 174 -19.02 -6.32 -29.32
C LEU A 174 -18.86 -4.80 -29.48
N SER A 175 -19.82 -4.05 -28.94
CA SER A 175 -19.69 -2.59 -28.93
C SER A 175 -18.53 -2.17 -28.03
N ALA A 176 -17.75 -1.17 -28.48
CA ALA A 176 -16.73 -0.52 -27.67
C ALA A 176 -17.19 -0.25 -26.22
N GLY A 177 -16.34 -0.59 -25.25
CA GLY A 177 -16.63 -0.44 -23.82
C GLY A 177 -17.54 -1.52 -23.21
N THR A 178 -17.74 -2.66 -23.89
CA THR A 178 -18.48 -3.79 -23.32
C THR A 178 -17.73 -4.41 -22.13
N ASN A 179 -18.44 -4.59 -21.00
CA ASN A 179 -17.91 -5.27 -19.81
C ASN A 179 -17.85 -6.79 -20.02
N PHE A 180 -16.64 -7.34 -20.08
CA PHE A 180 -16.47 -8.79 -20.13
C PHE A 180 -15.25 -9.31 -19.37
N ILE A 181 -15.33 -10.60 -19.00
CA ILE A 181 -14.25 -11.38 -18.39
C ILE A 181 -14.09 -12.66 -19.22
N VAL A 182 -12.88 -12.98 -19.65
CA VAL A 182 -12.52 -14.27 -20.24
C VAL A 182 -11.76 -15.06 -19.20
N GLY A 183 -12.28 -16.20 -18.78
CA GLY A 183 -11.63 -17.02 -17.77
C GLY A 183 -11.89 -18.51 -17.92
N GLY A 184 -11.12 -19.30 -17.20
CA GLY A 184 -11.14 -20.77 -17.27
C GLY A 184 -9.75 -21.29 -17.62
N ASP A 185 -9.70 -22.48 -18.18
CA ASP A 185 -8.45 -23.20 -18.48
C ASP A 185 -7.96 -22.85 -19.90
N PHE A 186 -6.90 -22.04 -19.98
CA PHE A 186 -6.30 -21.64 -21.25
C PHE A 186 -5.30 -22.65 -21.77
N ASN A 187 -4.76 -23.56 -20.94
CA ASN A 187 -3.69 -24.47 -21.33
C ASN A 187 -2.47 -23.78 -22.00
N ILE A 188 -2.16 -22.54 -21.60
CA ILE A 188 -1.07 -21.72 -22.14
C ILE A 188 0.11 -21.73 -21.17
N TYR A 189 1.31 -21.97 -21.69
CA TYR A 189 2.51 -22.18 -20.87
C TYR A 189 3.29 -20.88 -20.62
N THR A 190 3.24 -19.94 -21.57
CA THR A 190 4.01 -18.69 -21.50
C THR A 190 3.18 -17.52 -21.99
N SER A 191 3.44 -16.33 -21.48
CA SER A 191 2.84 -15.11 -22.02
C SER A 191 3.26 -14.86 -23.47
N SER A 192 4.39 -15.41 -23.94
CA SER A 192 4.84 -15.27 -25.34
C SER A 192 4.08 -16.17 -26.32
N GLU A 193 3.25 -17.08 -25.84
CA GLU A 193 2.51 -18.00 -26.71
C GLU A 193 1.52 -17.22 -27.62
N PRO A 194 1.42 -17.56 -28.93
CA PRO A 194 0.60 -16.82 -29.87
C PRO A 194 -0.87 -16.68 -29.46
N ALA A 195 -1.45 -17.70 -28.82
CA ALA A 195 -2.83 -17.65 -28.34
C ALA A 195 -3.05 -16.55 -27.27
N PHE A 196 -2.11 -16.40 -26.34
CA PHE A 196 -2.17 -15.34 -25.32
C PHE A 196 -1.99 -13.97 -25.97
N GLN A 197 -0.98 -13.84 -26.82
CA GLN A 197 -0.70 -12.61 -27.57
C GLN A 197 -1.87 -12.19 -28.45
N LYS A 198 -2.62 -13.14 -29.02
CA LYS A 198 -3.83 -12.85 -29.80
C LYS A 198 -4.94 -12.22 -28.96
N LEU A 199 -5.07 -12.59 -27.68
CA LEU A 199 -6.09 -12.05 -26.79
C LEU A 199 -5.70 -10.69 -26.21
N ILE A 200 -4.42 -10.50 -25.85
CA ILE A 200 -3.95 -9.28 -25.16
C ILE A 200 -3.30 -8.24 -26.08
N GLY A 201 -2.93 -8.63 -27.31
CA GLY A 201 -2.25 -7.79 -28.28
C GLY A 201 -3.12 -6.65 -28.78
N SER A 202 -2.49 -5.54 -29.14
CA SER A 202 -3.18 -4.44 -29.81
C SER A 202 -3.32 -4.74 -31.29
N GLU A 203 -4.54 -4.58 -31.83
CA GLU A 203 -4.86 -4.70 -33.25
C GLU A 203 -5.49 -3.39 -33.75
N SER A 204 -5.86 -3.32 -35.04
CA SER A 204 -6.58 -2.15 -35.59
C SER A 204 -7.95 -1.95 -34.96
N ASP A 205 -8.58 -3.05 -34.55
CA ASP A 205 -9.79 -3.09 -33.75
C ASP A 205 -9.44 -3.68 -32.38
N ASN A 206 -9.72 -2.92 -31.32
CA ASN A 206 -9.36 -3.25 -29.95
C ASN A 206 -10.56 -3.44 -29.03
N ASP A 207 -11.80 -3.41 -29.54
CA ASP A 207 -13.00 -3.48 -28.71
C ASP A 207 -13.06 -4.78 -27.90
N GLY A 208 -12.53 -5.88 -28.44
CA GLY A 208 -12.47 -7.17 -27.76
C GLY A 208 -11.20 -7.42 -26.95
N ARG A 209 -10.39 -6.39 -26.62
CA ARG A 209 -9.02 -6.59 -26.10
C ARG A 209 -9.04 -7.00 -24.65
N CYS A 210 -8.31 -8.08 -24.37
CA CYS A 210 -8.17 -8.62 -23.04
C CYS A 210 -6.96 -7.99 -22.34
N PHE A 211 -7.08 -7.82 -21.03
CA PHE A 211 -6.02 -7.34 -20.15
C PHE A 211 -5.81 -8.35 -19.02
N ASP A 212 -4.55 -8.66 -18.71
CA ASP A 212 -4.19 -9.44 -17.52
C ASP A 212 -4.10 -8.51 -16.31
N PRO A 213 -5.01 -8.60 -15.32
CA PRO A 213 -5.07 -7.64 -14.21
C PRO A 213 -3.80 -7.58 -13.37
N ILE A 214 -3.06 -8.68 -13.30
CA ILE A 214 -1.80 -8.77 -12.53
C ILE A 214 -0.56 -8.57 -13.39
N ASN A 215 -0.74 -8.33 -14.70
CA ASN A 215 0.31 -8.08 -15.68
C ASN A 215 1.50 -9.06 -15.56
N ALA A 216 1.21 -10.35 -15.37
CA ALA A 216 2.24 -11.33 -15.06
C ALA A 216 2.82 -11.91 -16.36
N VAL A 217 3.59 -11.10 -17.07
CA VAL A 217 4.29 -11.47 -18.31
C VAL A 217 5.51 -12.34 -17.99
N GLY A 218 5.63 -13.50 -18.64
CA GLY A 218 6.80 -14.36 -18.56
C GLY A 218 6.53 -15.81 -18.99
N ASP A 219 7.53 -16.66 -18.74
CA ASP A 219 7.42 -18.11 -18.89
C ASP A 219 6.92 -18.69 -17.57
N TRP A 220 5.65 -19.12 -17.53
CA TRP A 220 5.03 -19.63 -16.32
C TRP A 220 5.36 -21.09 -16.08
N SER A 221 5.79 -21.81 -17.10
CA SER A 221 5.87 -23.26 -17.03
C SER A 221 7.05 -23.73 -16.20
N ASN A 222 6.74 -24.51 -15.17
CA ASN A 222 7.70 -25.04 -14.22
C ASN A 222 8.68 -23.96 -13.71
N ASN A 223 8.15 -22.75 -13.49
CA ASN A 223 8.95 -21.59 -13.14
C ASN A 223 8.68 -21.12 -11.71
N TYR A 224 9.64 -21.34 -10.82
CA TYR A 224 9.54 -20.97 -9.41
C TYR A 224 9.26 -19.46 -9.19
N ALA A 225 9.66 -18.57 -10.10
CA ALA A 225 9.37 -17.14 -9.98
C ALA A 225 7.85 -16.84 -10.01
N PHE A 226 7.07 -17.66 -10.74
CA PHE A 226 5.62 -17.51 -10.91
C PHE A 226 4.81 -18.42 -9.98
N ARG A 227 5.45 -19.13 -9.04
CA ARG A 227 4.82 -20.10 -8.14
C ARG A 227 3.56 -19.63 -7.41
N PHE A 228 3.40 -18.34 -7.14
CA PHE A 228 2.22 -17.78 -6.45
C PHE A 228 0.98 -17.64 -7.34
N ILE A 229 1.17 -17.69 -8.66
CA ILE A 229 0.10 -17.52 -9.64
C ILE A 229 -0.19 -18.81 -10.43
N HIS A 230 0.55 -19.89 -10.15
CA HIS A 230 0.25 -21.20 -10.72
C HIS A 230 -1.12 -21.69 -10.28
N THR A 231 -1.79 -22.39 -11.18
CA THR A 231 -3.17 -22.85 -11.07
C THR A 231 -3.34 -24.33 -11.44
N GLN A 232 -2.43 -24.88 -12.25
CA GLN A 232 -2.25 -26.33 -12.42
C GLN A 232 -1.35 -26.89 -11.31
N SER A 233 -1.23 -28.21 -11.11
CA SER A 233 -2.29 -29.15 -10.72
C SER A 233 -2.09 -29.40 -9.23
N PRO A 234 -3.14 -29.42 -8.40
CA PRO A 234 -2.99 -29.46 -6.95
C PRO A 234 -2.50 -30.81 -6.39
N ARG A 235 -2.04 -31.73 -7.26
CA ARG A 235 -1.60 -33.09 -6.92
C ARG A 235 -0.38 -33.53 -7.72
N VAL A 236 0.44 -34.35 -7.06
CA VAL A 236 1.59 -35.05 -7.68
C VAL A 236 1.32 -36.53 -7.97
N ARG A 237 0.11 -37.04 -7.69
CA ARG A 237 -0.29 -38.43 -7.94
C ARG A 237 -1.67 -38.47 -8.59
N ALA A 238 -1.83 -39.37 -9.55
CA ALA A 238 -3.09 -39.51 -10.30
C ALA A 238 -4.12 -40.25 -9.45
N PHE A 239 -5.28 -39.64 -9.26
CA PHE A 239 -6.47 -40.26 -8.68
C PHE A 239 -7.71 -39.51 -9.18
N GLY A 240 -8.85 -40.19 -9.26
CA GLY A 240 -10.11 -39.58 -9.70
C GLY A 240 -10.11 -39.07 -11.14
N GLY A 241 -9.15 -39.46 -11.97
CA GLY A 241 -9.01 -39.04 -13.38
C GLY A 241 -8.26 -37.72 -13.59
N GLY A 242 -7.78 -37.08 -12.53
CA GLY A 242 -7.16 -35.75 -12.61
C GLY A 242 -5.72 -35.73 -13.08
N SER A 243 -5.31 -34.59 -13.64
CA SER A 243 -3.94 -34.32 -14.08
C SER A 243 -2.95 -34.37 -12.89
N THR A 244 -1.68 -34.65 -13.18
CA THR A 244 -0.58 -34.69 -12.20
C THR A 244 0.56 -33.82 -12.68
N GLY A 245 1.22 -33.11 -11.77
CA GLY A 245 2.37 -32.25 -12.08
C GLY A 245 2.85 -31.49 -10.84
N GLY A 246 1.90 -31.14 -9.96
CA GLY A 246 2.13 -30.26 -8.83
C GLY A 246 1.86 -28.80 -9.22
N MET A 247 2.07 -27.84 -8.31
CA MET A 247 1.74 -26.44 -8.60
C MET A 247 2.77 -25.72 -9.49
N ASP A 248 2.80 -25.99 -10.79
CA ASP A 248 3.91 -25.59 -11.67
C ASP A 248 3.55 -24.83 -12.96
N ASP A 249 2.28 -24.67 -13.32
CA ASP A 249 1.85 -23.89 -14.48
C ASP A 249 0.67 -22.94 -14.18
N ARG A 250 0.53 -21.85 -14.95
CA ARG A 250 -0.58 -20.87 -14.89
C ARG A 250 -1.56 -21.10 -16.05
N PHE A 251 -2.38 -22.14 -15.95
CA PHE A 251 -3.37 -22.47 -16.98
C PHE A 251 -4.69 -21.74 -16.81
N ASP A 252 -5.17 -21.63 -15.57
CA ASP A 252 -6.36 -20.87 -15.26
C ASP A 252 -6.05 -19.40 -14.99
N MET A 253 -6.86 -18.52 -15.56
CA MET A 253 -6.74 -17.08 -15.37
C MET A 253 -8.09 -16.37 -15.58
N GLN A 254 -8.17 -15.10 -15.18
CA GLN A 254 -9.22 -14.18 -15.61
C GLN A 254 -8.56 -13.01 -16.35
N LEU A 255 -8.83 -12.90 -17.64
CA LEU A 255 -8.53 -11.73 -18.44
C LEU A 255 -9.79 -10.86 -18.55
N ILE A 256 -9.65 -9.55 -18.60
CA ILE A 256 -10.79 -8.63 -18.54
C ILE A 256 -10.77 -7.63 -19.70
N SER A 257 -11.93 -7.08 -20.05
CA SER A 257 -12.03 -5.94 -20.96
C SER A 257 -11.42 -4.68 -20.35
N GLU A 258 -11.06 -3.70 -21.19
CA GLU A 258 -10.57 -2.40 -20.72
C GLU A 258 -11.55 -1.73 -19.75
N SER A 259 -12.85 -1.81 -20.04
CA SER A 259 -13.92 -1.21 -19.23
C SER A 259 -14.03 -1.81 -17.83
N MET A 260 -13.48 -3.00 -17.60
CA MET A 260 -13.50 -3.69 -16.30
C MET A 260 -12.26 -3.40 -15.45
N LEU A 261 -11.25 -2.69 -15.97
CA LEU A 261 -10.02 -2.34 -15.24
C LEU A 261 -10.30 -1.46 -14.02
N ASP A 262 -11.27 -0.56 -14.12
CA ASP A 262 -11.67 0.32 -13.00
C ASP A 262 -12.57 -0.41 -11.98
N ASN A 263 -13.19 -1.52 -12.36
CA ASN A 263 -14.06 -2.30 -11.47
C ASN A 263 -13.27 -3.29 -10.61
N ILE A 264 -12.14 -3.82 -11.08
CA ILE A 264 -11.42 -4.88 -10.37
C ILE A 264 -10.59 -4.35 -9.18
N ILE A 265 -10.67 -5.05 -8.04
CA ILE A 265 -9.72 -4.87 -6.94
C ILE A 265 -8.52 -5.79 -7.22
N VAL A 266 -7.46 -5.28 -7.85
CA VAL A 266 -6.32 -6.11 -8.30
C VAL A 266 -5.70 -6.95 -7.16
N SER A 267 -5.58 -6.41 -5.95
CA SER A 267 -5.06 -7.14 -4.78
C SER A 267 -5.94 -8.32 -4.31
N SER A 268 -7.16 -8.42 -4.83
CA SER A 268 -8.07 -9.55 -4.57
C SER A 268 -7.95 -10.69 -5.58
N TYR A 269 -7.25 -10.48 -6.70
CA TYR A 269 -7.01 -11.52 -7.70
C TYR A 269 -6.09 -12.60 -7.13
N LYS A 270 -6.55 -13.85 -7.08
CA LYS A 270 -5.82 -14.96 -6.47
C LYS A 270 -6.01 -16.27 -7.22
N ALA A 271 -4.92 -17.02 -7.39
CA ALA A 271 -4.95 -18.47 -7.57
C ALA A 271 -5.32 -19.09 -6.20
N TYR A 272 -6.58 -19.46 -6.02
CA TYR A 272 -7.16 -19.67 -4.70
C TYR A 272 -6.57 -20.88 -3.98
N GLY A 273 -5.96 -20.64 -2.82
CA GLY A 273 -5.30 -21.68 -2.02
C GLY A 273 -3.84 -21.94 -2.38
N ASN A 274 -3.29 -21.26 -3.40
CA ASN A 274 -1.86 -21.30 -3.69
C ASN A 274 -1.10 -20.29 -2.82
N ASP A 275 -0.21 -20.80 -1.99
CA ASP A 275 0.69 -20.01 -1.14
C ASP A 275 2.11 -19.89 -1.71
N GLY A 276 2.35 -20.45 -2.91
CA GLY A 276 3.64 -20.52 -3.56
C GLY A 276 4.61 -21.56 -2.97
N ASN A 277 4.29 -22.23 -1.87
CA ASN A 277 5.18 -23.21 -1.22
C ASN A 277 5.02 -24.63 -1.75
N HIS A 278 4.03 -24.84 -2.62
CA HIS A 278 3.66 -26.13 -3.19
C HIS A 278 4.08 -26.29 -4.66
N PHE A 279 5.07 -25.50 -5.09
CA PHE A 279 5.66 -25.63 -6.42
C PHE A 279 6.14 -27.06 -6.68
N ASN A 280 5.66 -27.70 -7.75
CA ASN A 280 5.86 -29.14 -8.03
C ASN A 280 5.44 -30.08 -6.89
N ASP A 281 4.45 -29.68 -6.09
CA ASP A 281 3.96 -30.43 -4.94
C ASP A 281 2.43 -30.45 -4.85
N SER A 282 1.90 -31.33 -4.00
CA SER A 282 0.46 -31.36 -3.71
C SER A 282 0.08 -30.17 -2.84
N ILE A 283 -1.01 -29.48 -3.20
CA ILE A 283 -1.47 -28.26 -2.51
C ILE A 283 -1.84 -28.48 -1.04
N ASN A 284 -2.13 -29.72 -0.65
CA ASN A 284 -2.50 -30.11 0.71
C ASN A 284 -1.32 -30.66 1.53
N ARG A 285 -0.08 -30.61 1.03
CA ARG A 285 1.07 -30.92 1.88
C ARG A 285 1.16 -29.84 2.95
N LEU A 286 1.19 -30.24 4.23
CA LEU A 286 1.23 -29.25 5.30
C LEU A 286 2.63 -28.63 5.47
N PRO A 287 2.70 -27.34 5.85
CA PRO A 287 1.59 -26.39 5.98
C PRO A 287 1.21 -25.71 4.64
N ASN A 288 -0.08 -25.44 4.43
CA ASN A 288 -0.57 -24.48 3.43
C ASN A 288 -0.91 -23.16 4.14
N TYR A 289 -0.26 -22.07 3.74
CA TYR A 289 -0.45 -20.77 4.40
C TYR A 289 -1.53 -19.89 3.76
N ALA A 290 -2.04 -20.26 2.58
CA ALA A 290 -3.06 -19.49 1.88
C ALA A 290 -4.47 -19.84 2.37
N VAL A 291 -4.72 -21.10 2.73
CA VAL A 291 -6.03 -21.59 3.18
C VAL A 291 -5.90 -22.68 4.26
N PRO A 292 -6.92 -22.87 5.12
CA PRO A 292 -6.92 -23.95 6.10
C PRO A 292 -6.83 -25.35 5.47
N ASP A 293 -6.33 -26.33 6.23
CA ASP A 293 -6.15 -27.72 5.81
C ASP A 293 -7.39 -28.34 5.16
N SER A 294 -8.59 -28.03 5.65
CA SER A 294 -9.85 -28.53 5.09
C SER A 294 -10.10 -28.03 3.66
N VAL A 295 -9.69 -26.80 3.37
CA VAL A 295 -9.81 -26.18 2.05
C VAL A 295 -8.69 -26.66 1.13
N ALA A 296 -7.46 -26.77 1.63
CA ALA A 296 -6.33 -27.32 0.87
C ALA A 296 -6.60 -28.79 0.45
N ASN A 297 -7.14 -29.60 1.36
CA ASN A 297 -7.64 -30.95 1.04
C ASN A 297 -8.80 -30.89 0.04
N GLY A 298 -9.70 -29.92 0.19
CA GLY A 298 -10.78 -29.69 -0.76
C GLY A 298 -10.26 -29.49 -2.19
N LEU A 299 -9.26 -28.62 -2.35
CA LEU A 299 -8.60 -28.34 -3.62
C LEU A 299 -7.89 -29.59 -4.15
N HIS A 300 -7.10 -30.25 -3.31
CA HIS A 300 -6.36 -31.46 -3.70
C HIS A 300 -7.27 -32.59 -4.20
N TYR A 301 -8.34 -32.89 -3.47
CA TYR A 301 -9.18 -34.05 -3.75
C TYR A 301 -10.29 -33.80 -4.77
N ALA A 302 -10.65 -32.54 -5.05
CA ALA A 302 -11.77 -32.23 -5.92
C ALA A 302 -11.42 -31.42 -7.17
N SER A 303 -10.44 -30.52 -7.15
CA SER A 303 -10.12 -29.69 -8.33
C SER A 303 -9.44 -30.51 -9.42
N ASP A 304 -9.57 -30.14 -10.71
CA ASP A 304 -8.50 -30.45 -11.68
C ASP A 304 -7.39 -29.41 -11.60
N HIS A 305 -7.78 -28.14 -11.74
CA HIS A 305 -6.96 -26.97 -11.46
C HIS A 305 -7.63 -26.13 -10.37
N ILE A 306 -6.84 -25.41 -9.58
CA ILE A 306 -7.39 -24.59 -8.50
C ILE A 306 -8.13 -23.36 -9.06
N PRO A 307 -9.15 -22.83 -8.36
CA PRO A 307 -9.93 -21.73 -8.90
C PRO A 307 -9.15 -20.42 -8.95
N VAL A 308 -9.48 -19.57 -9.92
CA VAL A 308 -9.03 -18.17 -9.95
C VAL A 308 -10.20 -17.27 -9.57
N VAL A 309 -9.98 -16.43 -8.57
CA VAL A 309 -11.00 -15.54 -8.00
C VAL A 309 -10.53 -14.09 -7.98
N ALA A 310 -11.44 -13.15 -8.25
CA ALA A 310 -11.22 -11.72 -8.07
C ALA A 310 -12.52 -11.03 -7.62
N LYS A 311 -12.38 -9.88 -6.97
CA LYS A 311 -13.50 -9.02 -6.55
C LYS A 311 -13.63 -7.81 -7.47
N TYR A 312 -14.87 -7.50 -7.83
CA TYR A 312 -15.24 -6.40 -8.73
C TYR A 312 -16.26 -5.47 -8.04
N VAL A 313 -16.00 -4.17 -8.05
CA VAL A 313 -16.83 -3.14 -7.40
C VAL A 313 -17.77 -2.50 -8.42
N PHE A 314 -19.02 -2.35 -8.03
CA PHE A 314 -20.07 -1.77 -8.85
C PHE A 314 -20.87 -0.73 -8.06
N THR A 315 -21.22 0.38 -8.69
CA THR A 315 -21.88 1.52 -8.03
C THR A 315 -23.23 1.83 -8.69
N SER A 316 -24.26 2.11 -7.88
CA SER A 316 -25.58 2.52 -8.39
C SER A 316 -25.56 3.91 -9.04
N MET A 317 -26.44 4.17 -10.02
CA MET A 317 -26.62 5.51 -10.60
C MET A 317 -27.16 6.53 -9.58
N PHE A 318 -26.64 7.77 -9.62
CA PHE A 318 -27.04 8.83 -8.70
C PHE A 318 -28.18 9.68 -9.25
N ALA A 319 -29.07 10.13 -8.37
CA ALA A 319 -30.07 11.14 -8.70
C ALA A 319 -29.38 12.41 -9.25
N PHE A 320 -29.94 12.93 -10.33
CA PHE A 320 -29.47 14.14 -11.00
C PHE A 320 -30.66 15.04 -11.34
N ASN A 321 -30.38 16.32 -11.61
CA ASN A 321 -31.40 17.35 -11.82
C ASN A 321 -31.31 17.94 -13.23
N LEU A 322 -32.45 18.34 -13.78
CA LEU A 322 -32.53 19.21 -14.95
C LEU A 322 -32.12 20.64 -14.56
N VAL A 323 -31.37 21.33 -15.42
CA VAL A 323 -30.78 22.63 -15.13
C VAL A 323 -31.44 23.74 -15.96
N SER A 324 -31.44 23.63 -17.29
CA SER A 324 -31.93 24.70 -18.18
C SER A 324 -32.47 24.12 -19.49
N PRO A 325 -33.51 24.71 -20.11
CA PRO A 325 -34.34 25.81 -19.63
C PRO A 325 -35.12 25.42 -18.37
N ALA A 326 -35.24 26.34 -17.42
CA ALA A 326 -35.94 26.10 -16.16
C ALA A 326 -37.42 25.74 -16.41
N ASN A 327 -38.01 24.96 -15.51
CA ASN A 327 -39.39 24.50 -15.62
C ASN A 327 -40.39 25.68 -15.66
N ASN A 328 -41.33 25.65 -16.61
CA ASN A 328 -42.30 26.70 -16.92
C ASN A 328 -41.70 28.02 -17.46
N SER A 329 -40.48 28.00 -17.99
CA SER A 329 -39.88 29.19 -18.60
C SER A 329 -40.61 29.61 -19.88
N ILE A 330 -40.69 30.91 -20.14
CA ILE A 330 -41.30 31.47 -21.36
C ILE A 330 -40.25 32.24 -22.17
N GLN A 331 -40.61 32.67 -23.38
CA GLN A 331 -39.76 33.46 -24.29
C GLN A 331 -38.39 32.83 -24.59
N GLN A 332 -38.30 31.50 -24.58
CA GLN A 332 -37.06 30.82 -24.93
C GLN A 332 -36.73 31.02 -26.42
N PRO A 333 -35.44 31.13 -26.77
CA PRO A 333 -35.05 31.20 -28.17
C PRO A 333 -35.45 29.90 -28.89
N VAL A 334 -35.71 29.99 -30.19
CA VAL A 334 -36.03 28.83 -31.05
C VAL A 334 -34.82 27.94 -31.33
N THR A 335 -33.63 28.38 -30.92
CA THR A 335 -32.37 27.64 -30.90
C THR A 335 -31.72 27.84 -29.53
N GLY A 336 -31.32 26.76 -28.88
CA GLY A 336 -30.79 26.81 -27.51
C GLY A 336 -30.30 25.46 -27.02
N GLN A 337 -30.11 25.33 -25.70
CA GLN A 337 -29.55 24.13 -25.08
C GLN A 337 -30.45 23.60 -23.98
N LEU A 338 -30.61 22.28 -23.91
CA LEU A 338 -31.07 21.55 -22.73
C LEU A 338 -29.84 21.13 -21.93
N LEU A 339 -29.82 21.40 -20.63
CA LEU A 339 -28.69 21.17 -19.72
C LEU A 339 -29.15 20.39 -18.48
N TRP A 340 -28.37 19.42 -18.02
CA TRP A 340 -28.62 18.67 -16.78
C TRP A 340 -27.32 18.36 -16.04
N ASN A 341 -27.40 18.01 -14.76
CA ASN A 341 -26.24 17.54 -14.01
C ASN A 341 -25.86 16.12 -14.42
N LYS A 342 -24.56 15.80 -14.42
CA LYS A 342 -24.09 14.41 -14.63
C LYS A 342 -24.63 13.50 -13.51
N SER A 343 -25.24 12.38 -13.89
CA SER A 343 -25.52 11.27 -12.98
C SER A 343 -24.25 10.42 -12.83
N ILE A 344 -23.74 10.32 -11.60
CA ILE A 344 -22.61 9.43 -11.31
C ILE A 344 -23.04 7.99 -11.57
N GLY A 345 -22.23 7.22 -12.29
CA GLY A 345 -22.53 5.85 -12.69
C GLY A 345 -23.39 5.73 -13.96
N ALA A 346 -23.84 6.82 -14.58
CA ALA A 346 -24.51 6.75 -15.88
C ALA A 346 -23.48 6.70 -17.02
N THR A 347 -23.71 5.83 -18.01
CA THR A 347 -22.86 5.71 -19.21
C THR A 347 -23.38 6.60 -20.34
N ASN A 348 -24.69 6.83 -20.41
CA ASN A 348 -25.30 7.72 -21.41
C ASN A 348 -26.70 8.20 -20.99
N TYR A 349 -27.32 9.05 -21.80
CA TYR A 349 -28.63 9.67 -21.55
C TYR A 349 -29.52 9.62 -22.80
N ASP A 350 -30.82 9.42 -22.59
CA ASP A 350 -31.86 9.72 -23.59
C ASP A 350 -32.54 11.04 -23.24
N VAL A 351 -32.68 11.91 -24.23
CA VAL A 351 -33.32 13.23 -24.10
C VAL A 351 -34.59 13.25 -24.90
N TYR A 352 -35.67 13.65 -24.23
CA TYR A 352 -36.99 13.77 -24.80
C TYR A 352 -37.37 15.24 -24.90
N LEU A 353 -37.91 15.68 -26.03
CA LEU A 353 -38.42 17.04 -26.24
C LEU A 353 -39.59 17.00 -27.23
N SER A 354 -40.78 17.43 -26.81
CA SER A 354 -41.94 17.57 -27.69
C SER A 354 -42.99 18.51 -27.11
N THR A 355 -44.09 18.72 -27.82
CA THR A 355 -45.24 19.51 -27.32
C THR A 355 -46.19 18.70 -26.42
N ASN A 356 -45.96 17.40 -26.23
CA ASN A 356 -46.76 16.50 -25.38
C ASN A 356 -46.25 16.49 -23.93
N ASN A 357 -47.14 16.28 -22.95
CA ASN A 357 -46.77 16.10 -21.54
C ASN A 357 -47.32 14.76 -20.98
N PRO A 358 -46.46 13.81 -20.58
CA PRO A 358 -44.99 13.85 -20.66
C PRO A 358 -44.49 13.77 -22.11
N PRO A 359 -43.28 14.28 -22.41
CA PRO A 359 -42.73 14.24 -23.75
C PRO A 359 -42.39 12.80 -24.15
N THR A 360 -42.81 12.41 -25.35
CA THR A 360 -42.64 11.04 -25.89
C THR A 360 -41.61 10.96 -27.01
N THR A 361 -41.23 12.09 -27.61
CA THR A 361 -40.28 12.14 -28.72
C THR A 361 -38.86 12.19 -28.19
N ILE A 362 -38.08 11.16 -28.47
CA ILE A 362 -36.63 11.15 -28.22
C ILE A 362 -35.97 12.05 -29.28
N VAL A 363 -35.31 13.11 -28.84
CA VAL A 363 -34.55 14.03 -29.70
C VAL A 363 -33.05 13.75 -29.69
N SER A 364 -32.57 13.02 -28.68
CA SER A 364 -31.22 12.46 -28.63
C SER A 364 -31.24 11.16 -27.84
N SER A 365 -30.61 10.10 -28.37
CA SER A 365 -30.50 8.81 -27.70
C SER A 365 -29.05 8.43 -27.45
N ASN A 366 -28.79 7.76 -26.32
CA ASN A 366 -27.48 7.26 -25.92
C ASN A 366 -26.35 8.30 -25.95
N GLN A 367 -26.64 9.58 -25.74
CA GLN A 367 -25.57 10.58 -25.72
C GLN A 367 -24.82 10.58 -24.39
N THR A 368 -23.52 10.84 -24.42
CA THR A 368 -22.65 10.80 -23.24
C THR A 368 -22.51 12.15 -22.55
N ASP A 369 -22.71 13.24 -23.30
CA ASP A 369 -22.66 14.60 -22.79
C ASP A 369 -23.86 14.96 -21.91
N THR A 370 -23.74 16.07 -21.19
CA THR A 370 -24.79 16.63 -20.31
C THR A 370 -25.49 17.85 -20.91
N VAL A 371 -25.36 18.03 -22.23
CA VAL A 371 -25.99 19.09 -22.99
C VAL A 371 -26.61 18.56 -24.28
N PHE A 372 -27.74 19.12 -24.69
CA PHE A 372 -28.36 18.88 -25.99
C PHE A 372 -28.74 20.19 -26.66
N ASN A 373 -28.22 20.44 -27.86
CA ASN A 373 -28.54 21.64 -28.63
C ASN A 373 -29.81 21.41 -29.47
N TYR A 374 -30.85 22.20 -29.25
CA TYR A 374 -32.04 22.23 -30.10
C TYR A 374 -32.00 23.44 -31.04
N SER A 375 -32.60 23.33 -32.22
CA SER A 375 -32.68 24.41 -33.20
C SER A 375 -34.00 24.34 -33.95
N ASN A 376 -34.41 25.46 -34.56
CA ASN A 376 -35.57 25.54 -35.44
C ASN A 376 -36.90 25.14 -34.76
N LEU A 377 -37.04 25.41 -33.47
CA LEU A 377 -38.34 25.29 -32.82
C LEU A 377 -39.30 26.35 -33.37
N ILE A 378 -40.59 26.07 -33.31
CA ILE A 378 -41.60 27.00 -33.80
C ILE A 378 -41.73 28.14 -32.81
N TYR A 379 -41.80 29.39 -33.27
CA TYR A 379 -42.07 30.57 -32.44
C TYR A 379 -43.42 30.41 -31.68
N ASN A 380 -43.54 31.02 -30.50
CA ASN A 380 -44.73 31.03 -29.65
C ASN A 380 -45.33 29.65 -29.29
N THR A 381 -44.50 28.64 -29.08
CA THR A 381 -44.92 27.25 -28.89
C THR A 381 -44.37 26.67 -27.59
N LYS A 382 -45.20 25.93 -26.83
CA LYS A 382 -44.83 25.29 -25.56
C LYS A 382 -44.30 23.87 -25.78
N TYR A 383 -43.13 23.58 -25.22
CA TYR A 383 -42.44 22.28 -25.27
C TYR A 383 -42.21 21.74 -23.86
N TYR A 384 -42.25 20.41 -23.71
CA TYR A 384 -41.89 19.66 -22.51
C TYR A 384 -40.64 18.84 -22.81
N TRP A 385 -39.76 18.68 -21.83
CA TRP A 385 -38.53 17.91 -21.98
C TRP A 385 -38.16 17.14 -20.72
N LYS A 386 -37.50 16.00 -20.91
CA LYS A 386 -36.92 15.21 -19.83
C LYS A 386 -35.65 14.52 -20.26
N VAL A 387 -34.88 14.08 -19.27
CA VAL A 387 -33.64 13.33 -19.47
C VAL A 387 -33.71 12.05 -18.63
N VAL A 388 -33.34 10.94 -19.25
CA VAL A 388 -33.24 9.63 -18.62
C VAL A 388 -31.79 9.19 -18.70
N ALA A 389 -31.11 9.14 -17.56
CA ALA A 389 -29.78 8.54 -17.44
C ALA A 389 -29.88 7.03 -17.59
N LYS A 390 -28.87 6.41 -18.20
CA LYS A 390 -28.81 4.98 -18.43
C LYS A 390 -27.45 4.44 -18.01
N ASN A 391 -27.47 3.30 -17.33
CA ASN A 391 -26.31 2.44 -17.13
C ASN A 391 -26.73 1.01 -17.48
N GLY A 392 -26.26 0.55 -18.64
CA GLY A 392 -26.71 -0.68 -19.29
C GLY A 392 -28.22 -0.66 -19.49
N SER A 393 -28.92 -1.40 -18.64
CA SER A 393 -30.37 -1.61 -18.72
C SER A 393 -31.15 -0.92 -17.59
N THR A 394 -30.44 -0.35 -16.63
CA THR A 394 -31.05 0.51 -15.62
C THR A 394 -31.19 1.90 -16.16
N THR A 395 -32.33 2.51 -15.84
CA THR A 395 -32.63 3.87 -16.21
C THR A 395 -32.98 4.65 -14.95
N LEU A 396 -32.58 5.91 -14.93
CA LEU A 396 -32.91 6.84 -13.87
C LEU A 396 -33.39 8.13 -14.51
N GLU A 397 -34.66 8.47 -14.31
CA GLU A 397 -35.19 9.74 -14.79
C GLU A 397 -34.69 10.88 -13.91
N ALA A 398 -34.38 12.03 -14.52
CA ALA A 398 -33.97 13.22 -13.78
C ALA A 398 -35.01 13.61 -12.73
N THR A 399 -34.54 14.04 -11.56
CA THR A 399 -35.40 14.45 -10.45
C THR A 399 -36.22 15.68 -10.85
N GLY A 400 -37.54 15.63 -10.63
CA GLY A 400 -38.45 16.74 -10.93
C GLY A 400 -38.85 16.88 -12.41
N SER A 401 -38.55 15.88 -13.24
CA SER A 401 -38.95 15.79 -14.65
C SER A 401 -40.47 15.55 -14.85
N PRO A 402 -41.07 15.96 -16.00
CA PRO A 402 -40.47 16.74 -17.09
C PRO A 402 -40.47 18.24 -16.78
N PHE A 403 -39.48 18.95 -17.31
CA PHE A 403 -39.49 20.41 -17.39
C PHE A 403 -40.24 20.88 -18.64
N ASN A 404 -40.68 22.15 -18.69
CA ASN A 404 -41.31 22.72 -19.88
C ASN A 404 -40.91 24.18 -20.13
N PHE A 405 -41.00 24.62 -21.38
CA PHE A 405 -40.74 26.01 -21.78
C PHE A 405 -41.58 26.48 -22.99
N THR A 406 -41.71 27.78 -23.22
CA THR A 406 -42.40 28.38 -24.40
C THR A 406 -41.46 29.28 -25.20
N THR A 407 -41.46 29.15 -26.54
CA THR A 407 -40.57 29.91 -27.44
C THR A 407 -41.05 31.34 -27.73
N ILE A 408 -40.14 32.21 -28.18
CA ILE A 408 -40.35 33.65 -28.46
C ILE A 408 -41.31 33.96 -29.64
N VAL A 409 -41.73 35.21 -29.85
CA VAL A 409 -42.58 35.72 -30.97
C VAL A 409 -41.76 36.70 -31.85
N PRO A 410 -41.80 36.70 -33.21
CA PRO A 410 -41.02 37.62 -34.07
C PRO A 410 -41.65 39.02 -34.31
N ALA A 411 -40.85 40.12 -34.34
CA ALA A 411 -41.25 41.56 -34.49
C ALA A 411 -40.07 42.49 -34.94
N PRO A 412 -40.27 43.77 -35.37
CA PRO A 412 -39.22 44.82 -35.37
C PRO A 412 -38.88 45.24 -33.92
N PRO A 413 -37.83 46.04 -33.68
CA PRO A 413 -37.43 46.44 -32.34
C PRO A 413 -38.63 47.13 -31.66
N SER A 414 -39.20 46.50 -30.63
CA SER A 414 -40.38 47.06 -29.95
C SER A 414 -40.06 48.37 -29.23
N SER A 415 -41.09 49.12 -28.82
CA SER A 415 -40.87 50.34 -28.04
C SER A 415 -40.01 50.05 -26.82
N PHE A 416 -39.04 50.93 -26.58
CA PHE A 416 -38.12 50.83 -25.47
C PHE A 416 -37.86 52.24 -24.94
N ASN A 417 -37.31 52.32 -23.74
CA ASN A 417 -37.14 53.56 -23.00
C ASN A 417 -35.69 53.71 -22.56
N LEU A 418 -35.23 54.96 -22.50
CA LEU A 418 -34.08 55.34 -21.69
C LEU A 418 -34.39 55.00 -20.22
N LEU A 419 -33.39 54.56 -19.47
CA LEU A 419 -33.56 54.10 -18.10
C LEU A 419 -32.68 54.86 -17.12
N THR A 420 -31.37 54.93 -17.37
CA THR A 420 -30.45 55.63 -16.49
C THR A 420 -29.42 56.42 -17.28
N PRO A 421 -29.01 57.58 -16.80
CA PRO A 421 -29.65 58.29 -15.70
C PRO A 421 -31.09 58.74 -16.03
N ALA A 422 -31.98 58.70 -15.03
CA ALA A 422 -33.38 59.08 -15.22
C ALA A 422 -33.51 60.54 -15.66
N ASP A 423 -34.59 60.90 -16.35
CA ASP A 423 -34.74 62.29 -16.80
C ASP A 423 -34.76 63.27 -15.63
N ASN A 424 -33.99 64.36 -15.75
CA ASN A 424 -33.74 65.34 -14.71
C ASN A 424 -33.04 64.79 -13.46
N SER A 425 -32.52 63.56 -13.49
CA SER A 425 -31.81 63.01 -12.34
C SER A 425 -30.64 63.92 -12.01
N THR A 426 -30.57 64.30 -10.74
CA THR A 426 -29.39 64.92 -10.21
C THR A 426 -28.54 63.83 -9.58
N GLU A 427 -27.37 64.22 -9.17
CA GLU A 427 -26.43 63.39 -8.46
C GLU A 427 -26.02 62.04 -9.09
N GLN A 428 -25.60 62.02 -10.36
CA GLN A 428 -25.10 60.83 -11.07
C GLN A 428 -23.56 60.67 -11.05
N PRO A 429 -22.96 59.48 -10.95
CA PRO A 429 -21.50 59.35 -10.83
C PRO A 429 -20.74 59.90 -12.05
N ARG A 430 -19.51 60.42 -11.87
CA ARG A 430 -18.69 61.01 -12.95
C ARG A 430 -18.36 60.04 -14.08
N SER A 431 -18.29 58.76 -13.75
CA SER A 431 -18.19 57.68 -14.70
C SER A 431 -19.36 56.78 -14.42
N GLY A 432 -20.17 56.53 -15.44
CA GLY A 432 -21.45 55.91 -15.26
C GLY A 432 -21.98 55.40 -16.57
N TYR A 433 -23.14 54.77 -16.50
CA TYR A 433 -23.75 54.14 -17.65
C TYR A 433 -24.97 54.93 -18.08
N LEU A 434 -25.00 55.29 -19.36
CA LEU A 434 -26.26 55.46 -20.05
C LEU A 434 -26.82 54.06 -20.26
N SER A 435 -28.02 53.78 -19.79
CA SER A 435 -28.66 52.47 -19.99
C SER A 435 -30.08 52.65 -20.47
N TRP A 436 -30.48 51.81 -21.41
CA TRP A 436 -31.82 51.81 -21.97
C TRP A 436 -32.36 50.40 -21.92
N SER A 437 -33.69 50.27 -21.94
CA SER A 437 -34.31 48.96 -21.95
C SER A 437 -34.03 48.28 -23.29
N SER A 438 -33.87 46.96 -23.27
CA SER A 438 -33.87 46.19 -24.51
C SER A 438 -35.12 46.48 -25.31
N SER A 439 -34.94 46.81 -26.58
CA SER A 439 -36.00 46.77 -27.56
C SER A 439 -36.11 45.33 -28.07
N SER A 440 -37.28 44.69 -27.93
CA SER A 440 -37.42 43.27 -28.27
C SER A 440 -37.13 43.07 -29.74
N THR A 441 -36.27 42.11 -30.08
CA THR A 441 -35.77 41.77 -31.43
C THR A 441 -34.69 42.69 -32.01
N ALA A 442 -34.23 43.72 -31.29
CA ALA A 442 -33.11 44.55 -31.73
C ALA A 442 -31.78 43.76 -31.85
N ASN A 443 -31.06 43.92 -32.95
CA ASN A 443 -29.68 43.43 -33.13
C ASN A 443 -28.64 44.44 -32.61
N THR A 444 -28.85 45.76 -32.77
CA THR A 444 -27.87 46.81 -32.43
C THR A 444 -28.52 48.14 -31.99
N TYR A 445 -27.75 49.04 -31.40
CA TYR A 445 -28.16 50.35 -30.89
C TYR A 445 -27.14 51.46 -31.23
N ASP A 446 -27.62 52.68 -31.43
CA ASP A 446 -26.79 53.90 -31.54
C ASP A 446 -27.06 54.84 -30.37
N VAL A 447 -26.02 55.45 -29.79
CA VAL A 447 -26.09 56.28 -28.58
C VAL A 447 -25.49 57.65 -28.79
N TYR A 448 -26.17 58.64 -28.23
CA TYR A 448 -25.83 60.04 -28.34
C TYR A 448 -25.74 60.66 -26.94
N LEU A 449 -24.72 61.47 -26.66
CA LEU A 449 -24.50 62.16 -25.37
C LEU A 449 -23.86 63.53 -25.60
N ASP A 450 -24.41 64.58 -25.01
CA ASP A 450 -23.95 65.95 -25.19
C ASP A 450 -24.29 66.83 -23.96
N THR A 451 -23.88 68.10 -23.96
CA THR A 451 -24.30 69.14 -23.00
C THR A 451 -25.47 70.00 -23.52
N ILE A 452 -25.96 69.71 -24.72
CA ILE A 452 -27.09 70.41 -25.37
C ILE A 452 -28.37 69.56 -25.39
N ALA A 453 -29.53 70.21 -25.34
CA ALA A 453 -30.82 69.55 -25.16
C ALA A 453 -31.22 68.53 -26.24
N ASN A 454 -30.74 68.69 -27.48
CA ASN A 454 -30.95 67.76 -28.58
C ASN A 454 -29.60 67.15 -28.97
N PRO A 455 -29.16 66.06 -28.30
CA PRO A 455 -27.83 65.50 -28.51
C PRO A 455 -27.67 64.96 -29.93
N THR A 456 -26.66 65.47 -30.64
CA THR A 456 -26.29 65.05 -32.01
C THR A 456 -24.98 64.28 -32.04
N THR A 457 -24.15 64.43 -31.01
CA THR A 457 -22.87 63.74 -30.86
C THR A 457 -23.09 62.26 -30.60
N ILE A 458 -22.75 61.41 -31.58
CA ILE A 458 -22.75 59.95 -31.44
C ILE A 458 -21.53 59.57 -30.62
N VAL A 459 -21.77 58.95 -29.46
CA VAL A 459 -20.73 58.43 -28.58
C VAL A 459 -20.56 56.91 -28.72
N SER A 460 -21.50 56.22 -29.36
CA SER A 460 -21.38 54.81 -29.76
C SER A 460 -22.31 54.44 -30.92
N LEU A 461 -21.82 53.65 -31.88
CA LEU A 461 -22.52 53.27 -33.12
C LEU A 461 -22.63 51.74 -33.24
N ASN A 462 -23.81 51.24 -33.65
CA ASN A 462 -24.12 49.82 -33.88
C ASN A 462 -23.73 48.89 -32.72
N GLN A 463 -23.77 49.38 -31.49
CA GLN A 463 -23.39 48.54 -30.35
C GLN A 463 -24.51 47.57 -30.01
N THR A 464 -24.12 46.34 -29.67
CA THR A 464 -25.06 45.29 -29.25
C THR A 464 -25.43 45.41 -27.77
N GLY A 465 -24.63 46.13 -26.98
CA GLY A 465 -24.87 46.39 -25.56
C GLY A 465 -26.05 47.34 -25.34
N LEU A 466 -26.70 47.22 -24.17
CA LEU A 466 -27.82 48.08 -23.72
C LEU A 466 -27.37 49.23 -22.83
N SER A 467 -26.07 49.45 -22.77
CA SER A 467 -25.50 50.54 -22.02
C SER A 467 -24.26 51.08 -22.69
N TYR A 468 -23.95 52.33 -22.36
CA TYR A 468 -22.75 53.00 -22.79
C TYR A 468 -22.07 53.60 -21.56
N PHE A 469 -20.83 53.19 -21.31
CA PHE A 469 -20.04 53.72 -20.21
C PHE A 469 -19.43 55.06 -20.61
N TYR A 470 -19.94 56.13 -20.04
CA TYR A 470 -19.25 57.40 -20.06
C TYR A 470 -18.25 57.42 -18.91
N GLN A 471 -17.12 58.10 -19.11
CA GLN A 471 -16.09 58.25 -18.11
C GLN A 471 -15.72 59.71 -17.96
N ASN A 472 -15.29 60.06 -16.74
CA ASN A 472 -14.67 61.35 -16.45
C ASN A 472 -15.53 62.57 -16.78
N LEU A 473 -16.86 62.43 -16.75
CA LEU A 473 -17.77 63.55 -16.86
C LEU A 473 -17.55 64.50 -15.68
N LEU A 474 -17.78 65.78 -15.93
CA LEU A 474 -17.49 66.82 -14.95
C LEU A 474 -18.53 66.77 -13.82
N ALA A 475 -18.07 66.80 -12.56
CA ALA A 475 -18.94 66.91 -11.39
C ALA A 475 -19.79 68.18 -11.47
N ASN A 476 -21.01 68.14 -10.93
CA ASN A 476 -21.95 69.25 -10.96
C ASN A 476 -22.28 69.78 -12.38
N THR A 477 -22.24 68.90 -13.40
CA THR A 477 -22.55 69.24 -14.80
C THR A 477 -23.73 68.43 -15.32
N THR A 478 -24.63 69.06 -16.08
CA THR A 478 -25.79 68.41 -16.70
C THR A 478 -25.50 67.96 -18.14
N TYR A 479 -25.83 66.71 -18.45
CA TYR A 479 -25.67 66.08 -19.76
C TYR A 479 -27.02 65.57 -20.30
N TYR A 480 -27.18 65.54 -21.62
CA TYR A 480 -28.36 65.09 -22.36
C TYR A 480 -28.03 63.92 -23.28
N TRP A 481 -28.94 62.97 -23.45
CA TRP A 481 -28.66 61.75 -24.20
C TRP A 481 -29.89 61.09 -24.84
N LYS A 482 -29.66 60.29 -25.89
CA LYS A 482 -30.68 59.48 -26.59
C LYS A 482 -30.14 58.18 -27.19
N VAL A 483 -31.05 57.27 -27.54
CA VAL A 483 -30.74 55.94 -28.08
C VAL A 483 -31.71 55.51 -29.18
N VAL A 484 -31.19 54.81 -30.21
CA VAL A 484 -31.96 54.22 -31.31
C VAL A 484 -31.63 52.72 -31.45
N ALA A 485 -32.64 51.84 -31.47
CA ALA A 485 -32.54 50.39 -31.64
C ALA A 485 -32.76 49.94 -33.10
N LYS A 486 -32.09 48.89 -33.55
CA LYS A 486 -32.09 48.40 -34.94
C LYS A 486 -32.06 46.87 -35.03
N ASN A 487 -32.81 46.27 -35.95
CA ASN A 487 -32.68 44.87 -36.38
C ASN A 487 -32.87 44.70 -37.90
N GLU A 488 -32.78 43.45 -38.39
CA GLU A 488 -33.00 43.12 -39.82
C GLU A 488 -34.42 43.46 -40.33
N PHE A 489 -35.36 43.75 -39.43
CA PHE A 489 -36.76 44.09 -39.71
C PHE A 489 -37.11 45.59 -39.47
N GLY A 490 -36.18 46.45 -38.99
CA GLY A 490 -36.41 47.90 -38.84
C GLY A 490 -35.65 48.58 -37.68
N SER A 491 -36.01 49.85 -37.39
CA SER A 491 -35.43 50.64 -36.28
C SER A 491 -36.48 51.39 -35.47
N THR A 492 -36.25 51.54 -34.17
CA THR A 492 -37.13 52.26 -33.23
C THR A 492 -36.29 53.19 -32.37
N GLN A 493 -36.71 54.43 -32.13
CA GLN A 493 -36.07 55.34 -31.15
C GLN A 493 -36.69 55.12 -29.77
N ALA A 494 -35.90 55.32 -28.70
CA ALA A 494 -36.43 55.31 -27.35
C ALA A 494 -37.60 56.29 -27.20
N SER A 495 -38.73 55.83 -26.67
CA SER A 495 -40.00 56.58 -26.68
C SER A 495 -40.00 57.82 -25.79
N ASN A 496 -39.10 57.87 -24.81
CA ASN A 496 -38.93 58.94 -23.83
C ASN A 496 -37.69 59.82 -24.07
N SER A 497 -36.97 59.60 -25.16
CA SER A 497 -35.77 60.37 -25.51
C SER A 497 -36.08 61.79 -26.03
N PRO A 498 -35.21 62.79 -25.82
CA PRO A 498 -33.94 62.73 -25.08
C PRO A 498 -34.13 62.97 -23.58
N TRP A 499 -33.25 62.39 -22.75
CA TRP A 499 -33.20 62.59 -21.29
C TRP A 499 -31.99 63.39 -20.87
N LYS A 500 -32.06 64.01 -19.69
CA LYS A 500 -30.92 64.71 -19.09
C LYS A 500 -30.62 64.28 -17.66
N PHE A 501 -29.39 64.49 -17.20
CA PHE A 501 -28.97 64.24 -15.84
C PHE A 501 -27.78 65.07 -15.40
N THR A 502 -27.60 65.23 -14.09
CA THR A 502 -26.53 66.03 -13.47
C THR A 502 -25.67 65.17 -12.56
N ILE A 503 -24.36 65.36 -12.57
CA ILE A 503 -23.40 64.51 -11.84
C ILE A 503 -23.37 64.76 -10.30
N ALA A 504 -23.23 63.68 -9.51
CA ALA A 504 -23.25 63.47 -8.05
C ALA A 504 -22.19 64.16 -7.25
N ASN A 505 -22.60 64.45 -6.03
CA ASN A 505 -21.75 64.81 -4.93
C ASN A 505 -21.42 63.55 -4.09
N VAL A 506 -20.74 62.56 -4.70
CA VAL A 506 -20.25 61.36 -4.01
C VAL A 506 -19.13 61.68 -3.00
N PRO A 507 -18.89 60.79 -2.00
CA PRO A 507 -17.79 60.92 -1.04
C PRO A 507 -16.43 61.13 -1.71
N LEU A 508 -15.62 62.00 -1.10
CA LEU A 508 -14.22 62.16 -1.52
C LEU A 508 -13.45 60.88 -1.19
N ALA A 509 -12.52 60.51 -2.07
CA ALA A 509 -11.66 59.35 -1.85
C ALA A 509 -10.87 59.51 -0.53
N PRO A 510 -10.70 58.45 0.26
CA PRO A 510 -9.70 58.46 1.31
C PRO A 510 -8.31 58.73 0.74
N THR A 511 -7.43 59.32 1.54
CA THR A 511 -6.03 59.61 1.16
C THR A 511 -5.09 58.95 2.16
N ASN A 512 -3.78 59.00 1.93
CA ASN A 512 -2.78 58.46 2.85
C ASN A 512 -3.02 56.98 3.23
N LEU A 513 -3.45 56.16 2.26
CA LEU A 513 -3.57 54.72 2.45
C LEU A 513 -2.16 54.12 2.63
N VAL A 514 -1.92 53.56 3.81
CA VAL A 514 -0.67 52.90 4.20
C VAL A 514 -0.96 51.49 4.71
N VAL A 515 0.05 50.63 4.60
CA VAL A 515 -0.01 49.23 5.04
C VAL A 515 1.04 48.96 6.10
N ASP A 516 0.66 48.12 7.06
CA ASP A 516 1.50 47.62 8.14
C ASP A 516 1.43 46.08 8.13
N ILE A 517 2.52 45.44 7.68
CA ILE A 517 2.58 43.99 7.49
C ILE A 517 2.78 43.34 8.85
N LYS A 518 1.78 42.57 9.31
CA LYS A 518 1.81 41.97 10.65
C LYS A 518 2.54 40.64 10.68
N SER A 519 2.38 39.81 9.66
CA SER A 519 2.95 38.47 9.59
C SER A 519 2.95 37.94 8.16
N PHE A 520 3.33 36.67 8.00
CA PHE A 520 3.22 35.96 6.72
C PHE A 520 1.79 35.77 6.22
N ASN A 521 0.78 35.95 7.09
CA ASN A 521 -0.63 35.71 6.76
C ASN A 521 -1.57 36.86 7.14
N GLN A 522 -1.05 38.04 7.52
CA GLN A 522 -1.85 39.18 7.98
C GLN A 522 -1.27 40.54 7.55
N ILE A 523 -2.13 41.43 7.07
CA ILE A 523 -1.80 42.82 6.67
C ILE A 523 -2.82 43.77 7.30
N HIS A 524 -2.34 44.86 7.91
CA HIS A 524 -3.18 45.91 8.49
C HIS A 524 -3.14 47.16 7.61
N LEU A 525 -4.28 47.65 7.15
CA LEU A 525 -4.42 48.85 6.32
C LEU A 525 -4.89 50.04 7.16
N GLN A 526 -4.38 51.23 6.86
CA GLN A 526 -4.80 52.49 7.49
C GLN A 526 -4.92 53.62 6.46
N TRP A 527 -5.90 54.51 6.59
CA TRP A 527 -6.11 55.63 5.66
C TRP A 527 -6.68 56.86 6.36
N GLN A 528 -6.65 58.01 5.68
CA GLN A 528 -7.28 59.25 6.11
C GLN A 528 -8.66 59.40 5.45
N ASP A 529 -9.66 59.69 6.28
CA ASP A 529 -11.00 60.09 5.84
C ASP A 529 -10.98 61.54 5.31
N ASN A 530 -11.48 61.75 4.09
CA ASN A 530 -11.68 63.08 3.49
C ASN A 530 -13.15 63.37 3.16
N SER A 531 -14.01 62.41 3.40
CA SER A 531 -15.42 62.54 3.17
C SER A 531 -16.09 63.09 4.44
N ASN A 532 -17.19 63.80 4.27
CA ASN A 532 -18.06 64.21 5.39
C ASN A 532 -19.52 63.81 5.14
N ASN A 533 -19.76 63.04 4.08
CA ASN A 533 -21.06 62.60 3.62
C ASN A 533 -21.10 61.09 3.36
N GLU A 534 -20.18 60.31 3.93
CA GLU A 534 -20.06 58.86 3.81
C GLU A 534 -20.93 58.09 4.82
N LEU A 535 -21.43 56.94 4.39
CA LEU A 535 -22.06 55.92 5.22
C LEU A 535 -21.08 54.82 5.64
N GLY A 536 -19.89 54.75 5.05
CA GLY A 536 -18.94 53.70 5.36
C GLY A 536 -17.81 53.56 4.35
N TYR A 537 -17.02 52.49 4.55
CA TYR A 537 -15.84 52.15 3.76
C TYR A 537 -15.86 50.71 3.28
N ARG A 538 -15.17 50.42 2.17
CA ARG A 538 -14.91 49.06 1.66
C ARG A 538 -13.45 48.89 1.30
N VAL A 539 -12.93 47.69 1.53
CA VAL A 539 -11.57 47.27 1.20
C VAL A 539 -11.62 46.08 0.25
N TYR A 540 -11.01 46.23 -0.91
CA TYR A 540 -10.83 45.18 -1.89
C TYR A 540 -9.38 44.71 -1.92
N ARG A 541 -9.18 43.41 -2.11
CA ARG A 541 -7.87 42.77 -2.27
C ARG A 541 -7.78 42.07 -3.61
N TYR A 542 -6.60 42.11 -4.22
CA TYR A 542 -6.29 41.38 -5.44
C TYR A 542 -5.17 40.35 -5.24
N ILE A 543 -5.33 39.19 -5.89
CA ILE A 543 -4.29 38.17 -6.06
C ILE A 543 -4.22 37.85 -7.56
N GLY A 544 -3.13 38.22 -8.23
CA GLY A 544 -3.09 38.19 -9.69
C GLY A 544 -4.20 39.05 -10.29
N SER A 545 -5.12 38.45 -11.06
CA SER A 545 -6.27 39.14 -11.67
C SER A 545 -7.58 39.07 -10.86
N GLY A 546 -7.64 38.31 -9.76
CA GLY A 546 -8.88 38.12 -8.99
C GLY A 546 -9.10 39.23 -7.96
N LYS A 547 -10.28 39.87 -7.95
CA LYS A 547 -10.71 40.93 -7.01
C LYS A 547 -11.71 40.38 -5.98
N ILE A 548 -11.51 40.68 -4.69
CA ILE A 548 -12.41 40.26 -3.60
C ILE A 548 -12.65 41.42 -2.63
N ASN A 549 -13.90 41.67 -2.22
CA ASN A 549 -14.20 42.54 -1.09
C ASN A 549 -13.88 41.77 0.20
N VAL A 550 -12.80 42.17 0.90
CA VAL A 550 -12.31 41.46 2.09
C VAL A 550 -12.88 42.03 3.39
N SER A 551 -13.36 43.28 3.39
CA SER A 551 -13.92 43.92 4.59
C SER A 551 -15.42 43.78 4.75
N GLY A 552 -16.15 43.58 3.64
CA GLY A 552 -17.58 43.93 3.62
C GLY A 552 -17.77 45.44 3.82
N ASP A 553 -18.90 45.83 4.40
CA ASP A 553 -19.24 47.22 4.69
C ASP A 553 -18.72 47.62 6.07
N LEU A 554 -17.76 48.54 6.10
CA LEU A 554 -17.23 49.13 7.33
C LEU A 554 -18.05 50.38 7.70
N PRO A 555 -18.22 50.71 9.00
CA PRO A 555 -18.95 51.89 9.44
C PRO A 555 -18.38 53.24 8.92
N PRO A 556 -19.17 54.34 8.95
CA PRO A 556 -18.66 55.68 8.65
C PRO A 556 -17.49 56.05 9.56
N ASN A 557 -16.60 56.95 9.11
CA ASN A 557 -15.37 57.35 9.82
C ASN A 557 -14.37 56.21 10.11
N THR A 558 -14.52 55.03 9.49
CA THR A 558 -13.53 53.94 9.65
C THR A 558 -12.24 54.30 8.93
N THR A 559 -11.10 54.17 9.61
CA THR A 559 -9.77 54.54 9.09
C THR A 559 -8.78 53.38 9.05
N SER A 560 -9.21 52.14 9.31
CA SER A 560 -8.31 50.97 9.31
C SER A 560 -9.02 49.62 9.11
N PHE A 561 -8.30 48.62 8.60
CA PHE A 561 -8.80 47.25 8.42
C PHE A 561 -7.67 46.20 8.57
N LEU A 562 -7.92 45.07 9.25
CA LEU A 562 -6.97 43.95 9.37
C LEU A 562 -7.41 42.78 8.50
N ASP A 563 -6.61 42.46 7.50
CA ASP A 563 -6.80 41.33 6.61
C ASP A 563 -6.01 40.11 7.10
N THR A 564 -6.60 38.91 7.00
CA THR A 564 -6.04 37.67 7.57
C THR A 564 -6.18 36.47 6.60
N GLY A 565 -5.40 35.41 6.83
CA GLY A 565 -5.44 34.19 6.01
C GLY A 565 -4.67 34.30 4.69
N LEU A 566 -3.69 35.19 4.62
CA LEU A 566 -2.88 35.43 3.43
C LEU A 566 -1.80 34.36 3.23
N ILE A 567 -1.28 34.28 2.00
CA ILE A 567 -0.21 33.36 1.61
C ILE A 567 1.15 34.04 1.92
N PRO A 568 2.16 33.31 2.45
CA PRO A 568 3.50 33.85 2.69
C PRO A 568 4.17 34.41 1.43
N ASN A 569 5.01 35.44 1.60
CA ASN A 569 5.82 36.07 0.55
C ASN A 569 5.06 36.29 -0.76
N THR A 570 3.82 36.79 -0.67
CA THR A 570 2.92 36.96 -1.82
C THR A 570 2.50 38.42 -1.93
N GLN A 571 2.50 38.96 -3.16
CA GLN A 571 2.07 40.33 -3.43
C GLN A 571 0.55 40.45 -3.39
N TYR A 572 0.06 41.51 -2.77
CA TYR A 572 -1.34 41.89 -2.74
C TYR A 572 -1.48 43.37 -3.11
N LEU A 573 -2.42 43.66 -4.01
CA LEU A 573 -2.91 45.02 -4.26
C LEU A 573 -4.21 45.22 -3.46
N TYR A 574 -4.34 46.39 -2.83
CA TYR A 574 -5.51 46.79 -2.09
C TYR A 574 -6.12 48.08 -2.65
N GLU A 575 -7.44 48.15 -2.65
CA GLU A 575 -8.22 49.36 -2.94
C GLU A 575 -9.13 49.68 -1.77
N VAL A 576 -9.17 50.95 -1.34
CA VAL A 576 -10.07 51.44 -0.30
C VAL A 576 -10.89 52.61 -0.83
N LEU A 577 -12.20 52.60 -0.60
CA LEU A 577 -13.11 53.68 -0.98
C LEU A 577 -14.11 53.98 0.13
N ALA A 578 -14.60 55.23 0.15
CA ALA A 578 -15.76 55.66 0.92
C ALA A 578 -17.03 55.54 0.08
N TYR A 579 -18.17 55.24 0.70
CA TYR A 579 -19.47 55.18 0.02
C TYR A 579 -20.54 55.89 0.82
N ASN A 580 -21.60 56.37 0.16
CA ASN A 580 -22.80 56.90 0.81
C ASN A 580 -24.09 56.45 0.12
N GLU A 581 -25.22 57.06 0.47
CA GLU A 581 -26.51 56.77 -0.15
C GLU A 581 -26.51 56.97 -1.69
N GLN A 582 -25.61 57.82 -2.20
CA GLN A 582 -25.48 58.15 -3.63
C GLN A 582 -24.43 57.29 -4.36
N GLY A 583 -23.65 56.45 -3.65
CA GLY A 583 -22.74 55.48 -4.24
C GLY A 583 -21.30 55.54 -3.73
N GLU A 584 -20.41 54.82 -4.41
CA GLU A 584 -18.98 54.73 -4.09
C GLU A 584 -18.20 55.91 -4.66
N GLY A 585 -17.33 56.50 -3.84
CA GLY A 585 -16.35 57.49 -4.29
C GLY A 585 -15.19 56.85 -5.05
N ASN A 586 -14.23 57.68 -5.46
CA ASN A 586 -12.97 57.17 -6.03
C ASN A 586 -12.16 56.38 -4.98
N PHE A 587 -11.32 55.46 -5.45
CA PHE A 587 -10.49 54.61 -4.60
C PHE A 587 -9.09 55.20 -4.33
N ALA A 588 -8.54 54.88 -3.17
CA ALA A 588 -7.11 54.89 -2.90
C ALA A 588 -6.54 53.48 -3.11
N THR A 589 -5.34 53.36 -3.68
CA THR A 589 -4.69 52.08 -3.95
C THR A 589 -3.33 51.97 -3.25
N THR A 590 -2.93 50.75 -2.90
CA THR A 590 -1.57 50.42 -2.43
C THR A 590 -1.28 48.96 -2.71
N GLU A 591 -0.01 48.58 -2.82
CA GLU A 591 0.41 47.18 -2.93
C GLU A 591 1.54 46.86 -1.96
N THR A 592 1.65 45.60 -1.54
CA THR A 592 2.73 45.12 -0.66
C THR A 592 2.84 43.60 -0.67
N PHE A 593 3.94 43.05 -0.12
CA PHE A 593 4.12 41.63 0.10
C PHE A 593 3.88 41.25 1.57
N THR A 594 3.25 40.10 1.80
CA THR A 594 3.32 39.46 3.13
C THR A 594 4.76 39.10 3.48
N HIS A 595 5.06 38.94 4.77
CA HIS A 595 6.35 38.39 5.17
C HIS A 595 6.51 36.94 4.65
N ALA A 596 7.75 36.49 4.51
CA ALA A 596 8.01 35.06 4.37
C ALA A 596 7.58 34.32 5.65
N GLN A 597 7.23 33.04 5.53
CA GLN A 597 6.98 32.18 6.68
C GLN A 597 8.34 31.72 7.24
N SER A 598 8.54 31.76 8.56
CA SER A 598 9.81 31.30 9.15
C SER A 598 10.10 29.84 8.78
N PRO A 599 11.25 29.54 8.15
CA PRO A 599 11.64 28.18 7.77
C PRO A 599 11.97 27.32 9.00
N SER A 600 12.26 26.03 8.78
CA SER A 600 12.78 25.13 9.82
C SER A 600 13.86 24.20 9.27
N ILE A 601 14.67 23.62 10.15
CA ILE A 601 15.65 22.60 9.77
C ILE A 601 14.92 21.25 9.74
N MET A 602 15.00 20.56 8.60
CA MET A 602 14.42 19.24 8.40
C MET A 602 15.33 18.14 8.95
N ASP A 603 16.62 18.21 8.61
CA ASP A 603 17.63 17.25 9.07
C ASP A 603 19.03 17.89 9.07
N LYS A 604 19.90 17.41 9.97
CA LYS A 604 21.29 17.85 10.09
C LYS A 604 22.16 16.77 10.73
N TYR A 605 23.39 16.63 10.24
CA TYR A 605 24.37 15.70 10.80
C TYR A 605 25.80 16.11 10.42
N PRO A 606 26.81 15.80 11.25
CA PRO A 606 28.21 16.00 10.91
C PRO A 606 28.58 15.12 9.72
N TYR A 607 29.19 15.72 8.70
CA TYR A 607 29.71 15.02 7.53
C TYR A 607 31.15 14.53 7.75
N SER A 608 31.94 15.36 8.42
CA SER A 608 33.30 15.08 8.86
C SER A 608 33.53 15.79 10.20
N THR A 609 34.73 15.62 10.75
CA THR A 609 35.15 16.35 11.94
C THR A 609 35.18 17.87 11.75
N ASN A 610 35.06 18.37 10.52
CA ASN A 610 35.09 19.79 10.17
C ASN A 610 33.97 20.25 9.24
N SER A 611 32.88 19.48 9.11
CA SER A 611 31.76 19.88 8.26
C SER A 611 30.44 19.26 8.67
N ILE A 612 29.34 19.93 8.30
CA ILE A 612 27.96 19.56 8.61
C ILE A 612 27.15 19.54 7.32
N TYR A 613 26.24 18.57 7.19
CA TYR A 613 25.16 18.62 6.22
C TYR A 613 23.88 19.18 6.83
N LEU A 614 23.11 19.89 6.01
CA LEU A 614 21.89 20.55 6.43
C LEU A 614 20.80 20.41 5.36
N ASN A 615 19.58 20.08 5.79
CA ASN A 615 18.38 20.13 4.97
C ASN A 615 17.36 21.10 5.59
N ILE A 616 16.78 21.96 4.78
CA ILE A 616 15.83 23.01 5.18
C ILE A 616 14.42 22.65 4.70
N GLU A 617 13.44 22.81 5.59
CA GLU A 617 12.01 22.77 5.31
C GLU A 617 11.50 24.20 5.03
N PRO A 618 11.13 24.54 3.78
CA PRO A 618 10.69 25.88 3.40
C PRO A 618 9.24 26.20 3.85
N LYS A 619 8.43 25.21 4.25
CA LYS A 619 7.00 25.35 4.54
C LYS A 619 6.23 25.88 3.31
N ASN A 620 5.26 26.78 3.51
CA ASN A 620 4.41 27.31 2.43
C ASN A 620 5.02 28.50 1.69
N ASN A 621 6.33 28.73 1.83
CA ASN A 621 7.00 29.78 1.08
C ASN A 621 7.06 29.43 -0.41
N PRO A 622 6.75 30.36 -1.31
CA PRO A 622 6.93 30.19 -2.75
C PRO A 622 8.37 29.84 -3.12
N SER A 623 8.56 29.14 -4.25
CA SER A 623 9.87 28.66 -4.71
C SER A 623 10.91 29.76 -4.99
N TYR A 624 10.46 31.00 -5.21
CA TYR A 624 11.32 32.18 -5.40
C TYR A 624 11.80 32.81 -4.08
N THR A 625 11.41 32.28 -2.92
CA THR A 625 11.83 32.79 -1.62
C THR A 625 13.34 32.59 -1.44
N LEU A 626 14.02 33.63 -0.96
CA LEU A 626 15.47 33.60 -0.72
C LEU A 626 15.75 33.23 0.74
N PHE A 627 16.74 32.36 0.93
CA PHE A 627 17.17 31.85 2.22
C PHE A 627 18.66 32.12 2.46
N ALA A 628 19.01 32.38 3.72
CA ALA A 628 20.38 32.47 4.21
C ALA A 628 20.56 31.60 5.45
N ILE A 629 21.76 31.07 5.66
CA ILE A 629 22.05 30.10 6.71
C ILE A 629 23.14 30.68 7.61
N MET A 630 22.87 30.72 8.91
CA MET A 630 23.81 31.17 9.91
C MET A 630 24.24 29.99 10.78
N ALA A 631 25.53 29.95 11.10
CA ALA A 631 26.13 29.06 12.07
C ALA A 631 26.83 29.92 13.12
N THR A 632 26.47 29.73 14.38
CA THR A 632 27.07 30.43 15.52
C THR A 632 27.88 29.43 16.32
N ASP A 633 29.14 29.75 16.63
CA ASP A 633 29.95 28.90 17.51
C ASP A 633 29.57 29.05 19.00
N ASP A 634 30.17 28.24 19.87
CA ASP A 634 29.97 28.26 21.32
C ASP A 634 30.51 29.53 22.00
N THR A 635 31.31 30.32 21.29
CA THR A 635 31.78 31.65 21.71
C THR A 635 30.91 32.80 21.20
N LEU A 636 29.76 32.48 20.59
CA LEU A 636 28.76 33.43 20.06
C LEU A 636 29.22 34.22 18.82
N ASN A 637 30.24 33.78 18.10
CA ASN A 637 30.57 34.39 16.81
C ASN A 637 29.61 33.90 15.74
N GLU A 638 29.01 34.84 15.01
CA GLU A 638 28.07 34.55 13.92
C GLU A 638 28.79 34.46 12.58
N TYR A 639 28.56 33.36 11.87
CA TYR A 639 29.05 33.14 10.52
C TYR A 639 27.90 32.77 9.60
N PHE A 640 28.04 33.10 8.31
CA PHE A 640 27.03 32.80 7.30
C PHE A 640 27.59 31.87 6.24
N VAL A 641 26.83 30.85 5.89
CA VAL A 641 27.21 29.87 4.86
C VAL A 641 27.18 30.57 3.50
N GLN A 642 28.26 30.45 2.74
CA GLN A 642 28.40 31.00 1.39
C GLN A 642 28.03 29.95 0.33
N ASN A 643 28.06 30.31 -0.96
CA ASN A 643 27.67 29.41 -2.06
C ASN A 643 28.50 28.11 -2.17
N ASP A 644 29.74 28.13 -1.69
CA ASP A 644 30.67 27.01 -1.68
C ASP A 644 30.58 26.18 -0.38
N GLY A 645 29.70 26.58 0.55
CA GLY A 645 29.54 25.96 1.86
C GLY A 645 30.48 26.49 2.94
N ASN A 646 31.44 27.37 2.61
CA ASN A 646 32.33 27.96 3.60
C ASN A 646 31.62 29.03 4.45
N LEU A 647 32.20 29.32 5.60
CA LEU A 647 31.73 30.37 6.50
C LEU A 647 32.30 31.74 6.09
N GLY A 648 31.43 32.73 5.97
CA GLY A 648 31.76 34.11 5.65
C GLY A 648 31.07 35.11 6.60
N PRO A 649 31.47 36.39 6.56
CA PRO A 649 31.02 37.40 7.53
C PRO A 649 29.64 38.01 7.23
N ALA A 650 29.04 37.72 6.07
CA ALA A 650 27.77 38.32 5.65
C ALA A 650 26.79 37.28 5.09
N LYS A 651 25.48 37.53 5.29
CA LYS A 651 24.40 36.67 4.77
C LYS A 651 24.54 36.48 3.26
N TYR A 652 24.60 35.22 2.83
CA TYR A 652 24.51 34.85 1.43
C TYR A 652 23.09 34.38 1.12
N TRP A 653 22.38 35.14 0.28
CA TRP A 653 20.98 34.89 -0.05
C TRP A 653 20.85 34.15 -1.38
N GLN A 654 20.14 33.03 -1.37
CA GLN A 654 19.79 32.32 -2.60
C GLN A 654 18.51 31.49 -2.44
N THR A 655 17.92 31.06 -3.56
CA THR A 655 16.74 30.18 -3.52
C THR A 655 17.12 28.81 -2.97
N LEU A 656 16.14 28.10 -2.41
CA LEU A 656 16.38 26.74 -1.91
C LEU A 656 16.86 25.79 -3.02
N ASN A 657 16.35 25.93 -4.24
CA ASN A 657 16.83 25.17 -5.40
C ASN A 657 18.30 25.43 -5.72
N SER A 658 18.77 26.68 -5.54
CA SER A 658 20.18 27.03 -5.71
C SER A 658 21.05 26.41 -4.62
N TRP A 659 20.57 26.37 -3.37
CA TRP A 659 21.26 25.70 -2.26
C TRP A 659 21.50 24.20 -2.53
N TYR A 660 20.58 23.53 -3.23
CA TYR A 660 20.67 22.10 -3.54
C TYR A 660 21.27 21.76 -4.91
N SER A 661 21.70 22.75 -5.70
CA SER A 661 22.13 22.50 -7.10
C SER A 661 23.35 21.58 -7.22
N ASN A 662 24.17 21.50 -6.17
CA ASN A 662 25.37 20.65 -6.10
C ASN A 662 25.23 19.48 -5.11
N GLY A 663 23.99 19.08 -4.80
CA GLY A 663 23.68 18.07 -3.78
C GLY A 663 23.25 18.69 -2.44
N PRO A 664 23.25 17.91 -1.34
CA PRO A 664 22.79 18.41 -0.04
C PRO A 664 23.67 19.56 0.48
N ILE A 665 23.09 20.50 1.23
CA ILE A 665 23.79 21.70 1.71
C ILE A 665 24.89 21.31 2.68
N LYS A 666 26.12 21.78 2.44
CA LYS A 666 27.29 21.54 3.29
C LYS A 666 27.75 22.83 3.96
N ILE A 667 28.03 22.76 5.24
CA ILE A 667 28.74 23.80 6.00
C ILE A 667 30.16 23.27 6.25
N LEU A 668 31.16 23.96 5.72
CA LEU A 668 32.54 23.49 5.64
C LEU A 668 33.47 24.27 6.58
N ASN A 669 34.67 23.74 6.79
CA ASN A 669 35.76 24.37 7.54
C ASN A 669 35.42 24.73 8.99
N LEU A 670 34.59 23.91 9.62
CA LEU A 670 34.22 24.05 11.02
C LEU A 670 35.31 23.48 11.94
N PRO A 671 35.63 24.13 13.07
CA PRO A 671 36.40 23.52 14.15
C PRO A 671 35.83 22.17 14.61
N SER A 672 36.72 21.23 14.92
CA SER A 672 36.33 19.89 15.35
C SER A 672 35.92 19.84 16.82
N GLY A 673 34.81 19.15 17.10
CA GLY A 673 34.28 18.97 18.45
C GLY A 673 33.53 20.16 19.04
N VAL A 674 33.28 21.21 18.22
CA VAL A 674 32.60 22.43 18.65
C VAL A 674 31.10 22.32 18.42
N LEU A 675 30.31 22.85 19.38
CA LEU A 675 28.86 22.96 19.29
C LEU A 675 28.49 24.21 18.49
N PHE A 676 27.67 24.04 17.44
CA PHE A 676 27.15 25.13 16.62
C PHE A 676 25.65 25.31 16.85
N TYR A 677 25.21 26.57 16.85
CA TYR A 677 23.82 26.99 16.82
C TYR A 677 23.49 27.46 15.40
N LEU A 678 22.64 26.70 14.70
CA LEU A 678 22.19 26.98 13.35
C LEU A 678 20.90 27.79 13.37
N LYS A 679 20.80 28.77 12.47
CA LYS A 679 19.59 29.56 12.25
C LYS A 679 19.38 29.80 10.77
N ILE A 680 18.15 29.61 10.29
CA ILE A 680 17.80 29.80 8.89
C ILE A 680 16.98 31.08 8.76
N PHE A 681 17.36 31.93 7.83
CA PHE A 681 16.66 33.15 7.48
C PHE A 681 15.92 32.97 6.17
N ALA A 682 14.76 33.60 6.05
CA ALA A 682 14.03 33.75 4.80
C ALA A 682 13.66 35.23 4.64
N LYS A 683 13.61 35.73 3.41
CA LYS A 683 13.13 37.09 3.14
C LYS A 683 12.08 37.13 2.05
N ASN A 684 11.16 38.09 2.15
CA ASN A 684 10.19 38.34 1.11
C ASN A 684 10.80 39.18 -0.04
N GLN A 685 10.00 39.51 -1.06
CA GLN A 685 10.45 40.34 -2.21
C GLN A 685 10.75 41.81 -1.82
N GLU A 686 10.40 42.24 -0.61
CA GLU A 686 10.69 43.57 -0.06
C GLU A 686 11.88 43.56 0.91
N ASP A 687 12.68 42.48 0.91
CA ASP A 687 13.84 42.27 1.78
C ASP A 687 13.53 42.22 3.30
N ILE A 688 12.27 42.02 3.69
CA ILE A 688 11.89 41.82 5.10
C ILE A 688 12.22 40.39 5.51
N GLU A 689 13.09 40.26 6.52
CA GLU A 689 13.60 38.99 6.98
C GLU A 689 12.78 38.39 8.13
N VAL A 690 12.64 37.06 8.10
CA VAL A 690 12.20 36.23 9.22
C VAL A 690 13.23 35.13 9.44
N SER A 691 13.26 34.57 10.65
CA SER A 691 14.19 33.49 10.99
C SER A 691 13.51 32.33 11.69
N SER A 692 14.09 31.13 11.57
CA SER A 692 13.80 29.98 12.42
C SER A 692 14.24 30.23 13.88
N GLU A 693 13.80 29.36 14.79
CA GLU A 693 14.48 29.18 16.08
C GLU A 693 15.90 28.62 15.86
N PHE A 694 16.73 28.72 16.91
CA PHE A 694 18.04 28.08 16.91
C PHE A 694 17.91 26.56 17.01
N ASP A 695 18.78 25.86 16.32
CA ASP A 695 18.97 24.41 16.43
C ASP A 695 20.44 24.09 16.63
N THR A 696 20.77 23.04 17.39
CA THR A 696 22.15 22.77 17.81
C THR A 696 22.73 21.53 17.15
N ILE A 697 24.00 21.57 16.78
CA ILE A 697 24.74 20.41 16.26
C ILE A 697 26.22 20.53 16.60
N SER A 698 26.82 19.42 17.04
CA SER A 698 28.26 19.33 17.25
C SER A 698 28.94 18.71 16.02
N THR A 699 30.15 19.18 15.69
CA THR A 699 31.04 18.51 14.71
C THR A 699 31.75 17.28 15.29
N GLN A 700 31.47 16.94 16.56
CA GLN A 700 31.97 15.72 17.18
C GLN A 700 31.39 14.48 16.48
N ILE A 701 32.27 13.59 16.05
CA ILE A 701 31.91 12.29 15.49
C ILE A 701 31.98 11.25 16.63
N PHE A 702 30.89 10.52 16.81
CA PHE A 702 30.81 9.36 17.69
C PHE A 702 31.13 8.10 16.88
N SER A 703 32.01 7.25 17.41
CA SER A 703 32.45 6.02 16.75
C SER A 703 32.11 4.80 17.59
N VAL A 704 31.53 3.80 16.93
CA VAL A 704 31.18 2.50 17.50
C VAL A 704 32.01 1.43 16.81
N ALA A 705 32.63 0.57 17.60
CA ALA A 705 33.29 -0.63 17.11
C ALA A 705 32.35 -1.84 17.22
N ALA A 706 32.25 -2.64 16.15
CA ALA A 706 31.52 -3.90 16.16
C ALA A 706 32.35 -5.03 15.53
N ASN A 707 32.37 -6.19 16.18
CA ASN A 707 33.10 -7.35 15.67
C ASN A 707 32.22 -8.14 14.70
N VAL A 708 32.75 -8.39 13.50
CA VAL A 708 32.11 -9.25 12.49
C VAL A 708 33.00 -10.45 12.19
N ASN A 709 32.38 -11.59 11.96
CA ASN A 709 33.06 -12.85 11.63
C ASN A 709 33.26 -13.00 10.13
N LYS A 710 34.18 -13.89 9.73
CA LYS A 710 34.21 -14.39 8.35
C LYS A 710 32.88 -15.07 8.02
N GLY A 711 32.29 -14.73 6.88
CA GLY A 711 30.98 -15.22 6.44
C GLY A 711 29.86 -14.21 6.70
N TRP A 712 28.64 -14.70 6.84
CA TRP A 712 27.44 -13.88 7.04
C TRP A 712 27.31 -13.38 8.48
N ASN A 713 26.91 -12.12 8.61
CA ASN A 713 26.70 -11.43 9.88
C ASN A 713 25.39 -10.65 9.84
N LEU A 714 24.81 -10.42 11.02
CA LEU A 714 23.70 -9.48 11.21
C LEU A 714 24.27 -8.13 11.64
N VAL A 715 24.13 -7.11 10.80
CA VAL A 715 24.67 -5.76 11.01
C VAL A 715 23.56 -4.72 11.02
N SER A 716 23.80 -3.59 11.70
CA SER A 716 22.91 -2.43 11.67
C SER A 716 23.69 -1.12 11.76
N VAL A 717 23.01 0.02 11.58
CA VAL A 717 23.62 1.35 11.63
C VAL A 717 23.27 2.03 12.96
N PRO A 718 24.21 2.10 13.93
CA PRO A 718 23.93 2.58 15.28
C PRO A 718 24.07 4.11 15.44
N VAL A 719 24.42 4.82 14.37
CA VAL A 719 24.70 6.26 14.34
C VAL A 719 23.95 6.93 13.19
N LYS A 720 23.59 8.20 13.32
CA LYS A 720 23.04 8.98 12.20
C LYS A 720 24.17 9.54 11.34
N ARG A 721 24.02 9.41 10.03
CA ARG A 721 24.97 9.95 9.05
C ARG A 721 24.26 10.19 7.73
N GLY A 722 24.87 10.98 6.84
CA GLY A 722 24.21 11.37 5.60
C GLY A 722 24.21 10.38 4.48
N ASP A 723 25.37 9.76 4.26
CA ASP A 723 25.48 8.76 3.21
C ASP A 723 25.17 7.39 3.81
N MET A 724 23.92 7.00 3.64
CA MET A 724 23.41 5.73 4.15
C MET A 724 23.64 4.55 3.20
N ARG A 725 24.40 4.71 2.11
CA ARG A 725 24.68 3.63 1.17
C ARG A 725 25.58 2.57 1.80
N LYS A 726 25.29 1.28 1.55
CA LYS A 726 26.08 0.14 2.03
C LYS A 726 27.58 0.31 1.75
N VAL A 727 27.95 0.82 0.58
CA VAL A 727 29.36 1.02 0.20
C VAL A 727 30.09 2.03 1.08
N THR A 728 29.35 2.95 1.69
CA THR A 728 29.87 4.00 2.57
C THR A 728 29.83 3.59 4.04
N ILE A 729 28.86 2.77 4.44
CA ILE A 729 28.74 2.27 5.82
C ILE A 729 29.59 1.02 6.06
N PHE A 730 29.55 0.07 5.13
CA PHE A 730 30.25 -1.20 5.23
C PHE A 730 31.09 -1.45 3.96
N PRO A 731 32.15 -0.65 3.74
CA PRO A 731 32.99 -0.75 2.54
C PRO A 731 33.60 -2.15 2.37
N ASP A 732 34.00 -2.79 3.48
CA ASP A 732 34.65 -4.10 3.48
C ASP A 732 33.68 -5.30 3.36
N GLY A 733 32.36 -5.04 3.30
CA GLY A 733 31.38 -6.10 3.09
C GLY A 733 31.49 -6.71 1.68
N SER A 734 31.63 -8.01 1.57
CA SER A 734 31.81 -8.73 0.30
C SER A 734 30.51 -9.01 -0.46
N SER A 735 29.34 -8.81 0.17
CA SER A 735 28.03 -8.99 -0.47
C SER A 735 27.21 -7.69 -0.50
N ARG A 736 26.04 -7.75 -1.15
CA ARG A 736 24.95 -6.80 -0.88
C ARG A 736 24.45 -6.99 0.56
N THR A 737 23.81 -5.95 1.09
CA THR A 737 23.04 -6.02 2.34
C THR A 737 21.63 -6.51 2.04
N TYR A 738 21.10 -7.41 2.87
CA TYR A 738 19.75 -7.96 2.70
C TYR A 738 18.90 -7.66 3.94
N ALA A 739 17.81 -6.93 3.76
CA ALA A 739 16.78 -6.74 4.77
C ALA A 739 15.75 -7.89 4.70
N PHE A 740 14.94 -8.05 5.74
CA PHE A 740 13.85 -9.02 5.75
C PHE A 740 12.48 -8.34 5.64
N GLU A 741 11.77 -8.59 4.55
CA GLU A 741 10.43 -8.06 4.24
C GLU A 741 9.60 -9.22 3.63
N ASN A 742 9.17 -10.18 4.47
CA ASN A 742 8.57 -11.47 4.04
C ASN A 742 9.49 -12.32 3.14
N GLY A 743 10.80 -12.12 3.28
CA GLY A 743 11.86 -12.68 2.46
C GLY A 743 13.07 -11.75 2.45
N TYR A 744 14.22 -12.25 1.98
CA TYR A 744 15.42 -11.42 1.90
C TYR A 744 15.42 -10.54 0.67
N ILE A 745 15.41 -9.23 0.89
CA ILE A 745 15.43 -8.21 -0.17
C ILE A 745 16.75 -7.45 -0.08
N ALA A 746 17.48 -7.38 -1.20
CA ALA A 746 18.69 -6.59 -1.27
C ALA A 746 18.37 -5.10 -1.10
N LYS A 747 19.11 -4.40 -0.25
CA LYS A 747 18.99 -2.95 -0.03
C LYS A 747 20.37 -2.31 -0.17
N ASP A 748 20.50 -1.35 -1.08
CA ASP A 748 21.76 -0.62 -1.27
C ASP A 748 21.87 0.61 -0.36
N THR A 749 20.72 1.19 0.02
CA THR A 749 20.63 2.28 1.01
C THR A 749 20.04 1.73 2.30
N LEU A 750 20.73 1.98 3.41
CA LEU A 750 20.39 1.47 4.73
C LEU A 750 19.59 2.49 5.51
N GLU A 751 18.91 2.02 6.54
CA GLU A 751 18.10 2.83 7.45
C GLU A 751 18.58 2.58 8.87
N ASN A 752 18.57 3.62 9.70
CA ASN A 752 18.66 3.41 11.14
C ASN A 752 17.46 2.58 11.60
N GLY A 753 17.65 1.83 12.66
CA GLY A 753 16.63 0.98 13.25
C GLY A 753 16.40 -0.38 12.56
N LYS A 754 16.83 -0.57 11.31
CA LYS A 754 16.71 -1.86 10.61
C LYS A 754 17.98 -2.70 10.74
N GLY A 755 17.81 -4.03 10.74
CA GLY A 755 18.91 -4.98 10.66
C GLY A 755 19.07 -5.56 9.25
N TYR A 756 20.29 -5.97 8.92
CA TYR A 756 20.66 -6.46 7.60
C TYR A 756 21.60 -7.66 7.70
N TRP A 757 21.46 -8.59 6.76
CA TRP A 757 22.47 -9.60 6.48
C TRP A 757 23.58 -9.02 5.61
N LEU A 758 24.83 -9.20 6.02
CA LEU A 758 26.02 -8.81 5.26
C LEU A 758 27.14 -9.85 5.41
N LYS A 759 27.77 -10.22 4.28
CA LYS A 759 28.88 -11.17 4.25
C LYS A 759 30.24 -10.44 4.27
N TYR A 760 31.20 -10.97 5.02
CA TYR A 760 32.59 -10.55 5.05
C TYR A 760 33.53 -11.69 4.63
N SER A 761 34.61 -11.35 3.93
CA SER A 761 35.62 -12.32 3.47
C SER A 761 36.59 -12.77 4.56
N THR A 762 36.77 -11.94 5.60
CA THR A 762 37.61 -12.17 6.78
C THR A 762 36.92 -11.62 8.03
N ALA A 763 37.30 -12.11 9.22
CA ALA A 763 36.82 -11.54 10.47
C ALA A 763 37.55 -10.21 10.74
N MET A 764 36.81 -9.20 11.20
CA MET A 764 37.36 -7.87 11.46
C MET A 764 36.54 -7.10 12.49
N ASN A 765 37.12 -6.03 13.01
CA ASN A 765 36.41 -5.02 13.78
C ASN A 765 36.05 -3.88 12.84
N ILE A 766 34.76 -3.59 12.68
CA ILE A 766 34.26 -2.48 11.87
C ILE A 766 34.07 -1.26 12.75
N GLU A 767 34.40 -0.08 12.21
CA GLU A 767 34.21 1.20 12.90
C GLU A 767 33.10 1.99 12.20
N LEU A 768 32.03 2.29 12.95
CA LEU A 768 30.85 2.99 12.49
C LEU A 768 30.81 4.37 13.14
N SER A 769 30.99 5.41 12.32
CA SER A 769 31.17 6.78 12.78
C SER A 769 30.04 7.70 12.30
N GLY A 770 29.50 8.51 13.21
CA GLY A 770 28.40 9.44 12.93
C GLY A 770 27.89 10.17 14.18
N THR A 771 26.64 10.63 14.17
CA THR A 771 25.99 11.21 15.35
C THR A 771 25.43 10.10 16.23
N GLN A 772 25.60 10.23 17.54
CA GLN A 772 25.07 9.29 18.51
C GLN A 772 23.54 9.23 18.48
N ILE A 773 22.98 8.01 18.53
CA ILE A 773 21.56 7.71 18.73
C ILE A 773 21.40 7.15 20.14
N LEU A 774 20.77 7.93 21.03
CA LEU A 774 20.53 7.52 22.41
C LEU A 774 19.15 6.88 22.61
N VAL A 775 18.18 7.22 21.76
CA VAL A 775 16.82 6.69 21.78
C VAL A 775 16.34 6.50 20.36
N ASP A 776 15.67 5.39 20.09
CA ASP A 776 15.02 5.13 18.81
C ASP A 776 13.75 4.27 18.96
N THR A 777 12.81 4.40 18.04
CA THR A 777 11.51 3.72 18.06
C THR A 777 11.29 2.95 16.76
N PHE A 778 10.93 1.68 16.90
CA PHE A 778 10.91 0.68 15.84
C PHE A 778 9.51 0.13 15.69
N PHE A 779 8.93 0.20 14.49
CA PHE A 779 7.68 -0.50 14.21
C PHE A 779 7.94 -2.00 14.00
N LEU A 780 7.11 -2.84 14.61
CA LEU A 780 7.17 -4.29 14.49
C LEU A 780 5.90 -4.81 13.82
N SER A 781 6.08 -5.70 12.84
CA SER A 781 4.99 -6.46 12.20
C SER A 781 4.79 -7.81 12.91
N PRO A 782 3.59 -8.43 12.82
CA PRO A 782 3.38 -9.77 13.34
C PRO A 782 4.35 -10.77 12.70
N GLY A 783 4.99 -11.61 13.50
CA GLY A 783 6.02 -12.54 13.05
C GLY A 783 7.45 -12.05 13.30
N TRP A 784 8.40 -12.56 12.52
CA TRP A 784 9.84 -12.30 12.71
C TRP A 784 10.24 -10.93 12.17
N ASN A 785 10.94 -10.16 13.00
CA ASN A 785 11.46 -8.83 12.68
C ASN A 785 12.99 -8.84 12.86
N LEU A 786 13.70 -8.36 11.84
CA LEU A 786 15.15 -8.16 11.89
C LEU A 786 15.44 -6.71 12.28
N ILE A 787 15.75 -6.49 13.56
CA ILE A 787 15.91 -5.16 14.15
C ILE A 787 17.38 -4.73 14.23
N GLY A 788 17.61 -3.43 14.18
CA GLY A 788 18.93 -2.82 14.37
C GLY A 788 19.24 -2.48 15.83
N SER A 789 20.30 -1.68 16.00
CA SER A 789 20.80 -1.21 17.29
C SER A 789 20.87 0.32 17.34
N ILE A 790 20.99 0.87 18.54
CA ILE A 790 21.34 2.28 18.78
C ILE A 790 22.83 2.39 19.17
N SER A 791 23.32 3.59 19.47
CA SER A 791 24.74 3.85 19.74
C SER A 791 25.27 3.22 21.03
N ASN A 792 24.39 2.81 21.94
CA ASN A 792 24.74 2.22 23.22
C ASN A 792 24.12 0.82 23.37
N PRO A 793 24.77 -0.10 24.10
CA PRO A 793 24.18 -1.40 24.40
C PRO A 793 22.84 -1.27 25.12
N VAL A 794 21.84 -2.05 24.69
CA VAL A 794 20.53 -2.12 25.33
C VAL A 794 20.25 -3.55 25.76
N ALA A 795 20.14 -3.79 27.06
CA ALA A 795 19.85 -5.11 27.60
C ALA A 795 18.38 -5.50 27.35
N LEU A 796 18.11 -6.80 27.24
CA LEU A 796 16.77 -7.35 26.98
C LEU A 796 15.71 -6.90 28.00
N ASN A 797 16.11 -6.68 29.26
CA ASN A 797 15.22 -6.18 30.33
C ASN A 797 15.00 -4.65 30.33
N GLN A 798 15.64 -3.92 29.41
CA GLN A 798 15.45 -2.48 29.17
C GLN A 798 14.52 -2.21 27.98
N LEU A 799 14.11 -3.24 27.23
CA LEU A 799 13.23 -3.08 26.07
C LEU A 799 11.84 -2.57 26.48
N ILE A 800 11.42 -1.47 25.84
CA ILE A 800 10.08 -0.91 26.02
C ILE A 800 9.21 -1.37 24.85
N GLN A 801 8.07 -1.97 25.14
CA GLN A 801 7.15 -2.55 24.16
C GLN A 801 5.79 -1.84 24.24
N VAL A 802 5.22 -1.50 23.09
CA VAL A 802 3.91 -0.85 22.98
C VAL A 802 3.09 -1.59 21.91
N PRO A 803 2.07 -2.39 22.27
CA PRO A 803 1.59 -2.67 23.63
C PRO A 803 2.58 -3.53 24.45
N GLU A 804 2.33 -3.66 25.77
CA GLU A 804 3.11 -4.59 26.61
C GLU A 804 2.93 -6.05 26.13
N ASN A 805 3.97 -6.88 26.29
CA ASN A 805 4.00 -8.29 25.86
C ASN A 805 3.88 -8.50 24.33
N LEU A 806 4.38 -7.54 23.55
CA LEU A 806 4.44 -7.61 22.09
C LEU A 806 5.40 -8.72 21.59
N ILE A 807 6.53 -8.91 22.28
CA ILE A 807 7.59 -9.84 21.90
C ILE A 807 7.33 -11.23 22.50
N VAL A 808 7.32 -12.26 21.64
CA VAL A 808 7.02 -13.67 21.98
C VAL A 808 8.15 -14.63 21.66
N SER A 809 9.38 -14.13 21.53
CA SER A 809 10.58 -14.94 21.36
C SER A 809 11.71 -14.45 22.26
N ASN A 810 12.78 -15.25 22.35
CA ASN A 810 14.08 -14.72 22.74
C ASN A 810 14.67 -13.82 21.65
N LEU A 811 15.68 -13.04 22.02
CA LEU A 811 16.50 -12.27 21.08
C LEU A 811 17.55 -13.21 20.46
N TYR A 812 17.63 -13.25 19.14
CA TYR A 812 18.57 -14.10 18.42
C TYR A 812 19.62 -13.27 17.69
N ALA A 813 20.89 -13.58 17.94
CA ALA A 813 22.02 -13.13 17.14
C ALA A 813 22.46 -14.24 16.17
N TYR A 814 23.40 -13.90 15.29
CA TYR A 814 24.03 -14.86 14.39
C TYR A 814 25.55 -14.74 14.44
N GLY A 815 26.23 -15.88 14.57
CA GLY A 815 27.69 -15.96 14.52
C GLY A 815 28.17 -17.15 13.70
N ASP A 816 28.23 -18.32 14.33
CA ASP A 816 28.50 -19.60 13.66
C ASP A 816 27.23 -20.39 13.31
N GLY A 817 26.10 -19.87 13.77
CA GLY A 817 24.74 -20.35 13.69
C GLY A 817 23.87 -19.37 14.49
N TYR A 818 22.58 -19.66 14.65
CA TYR A 818 21.72 -18.89 15.53
C TYR A 818 22.03 -19.15 17.00
N LEU A 819 22.16 -18.07 17.78
CA LEU A 819 22.39 -18.12 19.22
C LEU A 819 21.54 -17.08 19.94
N PHE A 820 21.24 -17.33 21.21
CA PHE A 820 20.56 -16.36 22.05
C PHE A 820 21.48 -15.18 22.40
N ALA A 821 20.88 -14.00 22.48
CA ALA A 821 21.53 -12.79 22.98
C ALA A 821 20.71 -12.20 24.14
N ASP A 822 21.40 -11.62 25.12
CA ASP A 822 20.79 -10.90 26.24
C ASP A 822 20.85 -9.37 26.07
N THR A 823 21.61 -8.90 25.08
CA THR A 823 21.94 -7.50 24.87
C THR A 823 22.00 -7.20 23.38
N ILE A 824 21.31 -6.12 22.97
CA ILE A 824 21.46 -5.53 21.65
C ILE A 824 22.73 -4.67 21.66
N LEU A 825 23.77 -5.12 20.98
CA LEU A 825 25.04 -4.42 20.88
C LEU A 825 25.06 -3.46 19.68
N PRO A 826 25.65 -2.26 19.83
CA PRO A 826 25.80 -1.29 18.75
C PRO A 826 26.51 -1.87 17.53
N GLY A 827 25.99 -1.59 16.33
CA GLY A 827 26.54 -2.02 15.04
C GLY A 827 26.11 -3.42 14.58
N LEU A 828 25.47 -4.20 15.47
CA LEU A 828 24.93 -5.53 15.17
C LEU A 828 23.42 -5.50 15.04
N ALA A 829 22.84 -6.54 14.43
CA ALA A 829 21.40 -6.71 14.30
C ALA A 829 20.94 -8.02 14.93
N TYR A 830 19.64 -8.06 15.24
CA TYR A 830 19.05 -9.15 16.01
C TYR A 830 17.65 -9.49 15.52
N TRP A 831 17.29 -10.76 15.66
CA TRP A 831 15.95 -11.23 15.41
C TRP A 831 15.12 -11.26 16.68
N LEU A 832 13.86 -10.86 16.54
CA LEU A 832 12.81 -11.09 17.53
C LEU A 832 11.48 -11.36 16.83
N LYS A 833 10.55 -12.01 17.53
CA LYS A 833 9.22 -12.31 17.01
C LYS A 833 8.16 -11.51 17.77
N ALA A 834 7.27 -10.83 17.04
CA ALA A 834 6.13 -10.12 17.61
C ALA A 834 4.83 -10.89 17.35
N ASN A 835 3.87 -10.83 18.28
CA ASN A 835 2.55 -11.47 18.14
C ASN A 835 1.50 -10.60 17.46
N SER A 836 1.69 -9.29 17.42
CA SER A 836 0.82 -8.31 16.76
C SER A 836 1.65 -7.15 16.20
N GLU A 837 0.99 -6.17 15.59
CA GLU A 837 1.62 -4.89 15.25
C GLU A 837 1.87 -4.07 16.52
N GLY A 838 2.97 -3.31 16.54
CA GLY A 838 3.30 -2.45 17.67
C GLY A 838 4.65 -1.75 17.52
N TYR A 839 5.12 -1.12 18.60
CA TYR A 839 6.40 -0.40 18.65
C TYR A 839 7.31 -0.99 19.72
N LEU A 840 8.58 -1.14 19.36
CA LEU A 840 9.69 -1.36 20.28
C LEU A 840 10.43 -0.03 20.44
N ILE A 841 10.82 0.35 21.65
CA ILE A 841 11.63 1.55 21.90
C ILE A 841 12.93 1.09 22.56
N LEU A 842 14.05 1.47 21.95
CA LEU A 842 15.39 1.32 22.52
C LEU A 842 15.79 2.67 23.11
N ASP A 843 16.08 2.70 24.41
CA ASP A 843 16.48 3.92 25.12
C ASP A 843 17.70 3.58 26.00
N ALA A 844 18.84 4.18 25.67
CA ALA A 844 20.11 3.99 26.39
C ALA A 844 20.06 4.46 27.85
N ASN A 845 19.14 5.36 28.19
CA ASN A 845 19.00 5.93 29.52
C ASN A 845 17.88 5.27 30.36
N TYR A 846 17.11 4.36 29.76
CA TYR A 846 16.01 3.71 30.44
C TYR A 846 16.50 2.70 31.48
N LYS A 847 16.02 2.85 32.72
CA LYS A 847 16.36 1.96 33.83
C LYS A 847 15.55 0.66 33.74
N GLN A 848 16.21 -0.46 34.01
CA GLN A 848 15.70 -1.82 33.88
C GLN A 848 14.30 -2.02 34.48
N LYS A 849 13.44 -2.80 33.79
CA LYS A 849 12.15 -3.26 34.36
C LYS A 849 12.38 -4.38 35.37
N THR A 850 11.63 -4.37 36.47
CA THR A 850 11.71 -5.35 37.58
C THR A 850 11.05 -6.71 37.28
N LYS A 851 10.34 -6.86 36.15
CA LYS A 851 9.77 -8.14 35.68
C LYS A 851 10.14 -8.36 34.21
N SER A 852 10.88 -9.44 33.95
CA SER A 852 11.18 -9.97 32.62
C SER A 852 10.03 -10.83 32.12
N THR A 853 9.53 -10.57 30.91
CA THR A 853 8.59 -11.44 30.17
C THR A 853 9.32 -12.49 29.31
N PHE A 854 10.65 -12.54 29.39
CA PHE A 854 11.49 -13.44 28.59
C PHE A 854 11.75 -14.75 29.33
N TYR A 855 11.60 -15.86 28.61
CA TYR A 855 11.67 -17.21 29.16
C TYR A 855 13.13 -17.67 29.30
N ASN A 856 13.62 -17.68 30.53
CA ASN A 856 14.99 -18.12 30.85
C ASN A 856 14.97 -19.63 31.12
N LEU A 857 15.00 -20.43 30.06
CA LEU A 857 15.00 -21.89 30.16
C LEU A 857 16.43 -22.37 30.47
N ASP A 858 16.57 -23.17 31.51
CA ASP A 858 17.84 -23.81 31.83
C ASP A 858 18.09 -25.00 30.89
N PHE A 859 18.90 -24.76 29.86
CA PHE A 859 19.27 -25.76 28.86
C PHE A 859 20.22 -26.85 29.39
N SER A 860 20.75 -26.72 30.62
CA SER A 860 21.73 -27.66 31.14
C SER A 860 21.18 -29.08 31.29
N ASN A 861 19.87 -29.21 31.52
CA ASN A 861 19.20 -30.47 31.80
C ASN A 861 18.55 -31.12 30.57
N LEU A 862 18.61 -30.46 29.40
CA LEU A 862 18.05 -30.98 28.16
C LEU A 862 19.06 -31.83 27.41
N ASN A 863 18.59 -32.77 26.57
CA ASN A 863 19.48 -33.46 25.64
C ASN A 863 19.91 -32.48 24.54
N GLN A 864 21.13 -32.66 24.03
CA GLN A 864 21.75 -31.74 23.07
C GLN A 864 22.32 -32.50 21.89
N ILE A 865 22.21 -31.92 20.70
CA ILE A 865 22.96 -32.33 19.51
C ILE A 865 23.56 -31.09 18.85
N THR A 866 24.89 -31.07 18.72
CA THR A 866 25.65 -30.01 18.05
C THR A 866 26.11 -30.53 16.70
N LEU A 867 25.76 -29.79 15.65
CA LEU A 867 26.17 -30.05 14.28
C LEU A 867 27.16 -28.95 13.89
N SER A 868 28.32 -29.32 13.36
CA SER A 868 29.36 -28.36 12.97
C SER A 868 30.06 -28.76 11.67
N ASP A 869 30.33 -27.78 10.82
CA ASP A 869 31.09 -27.95 9.58
C ASP A 869 32.62 -27.90 9.84
N ASN A 870 33.43 -28.08 8.79
CA ASN A 870 34.89 -28.02 8.90
C ASN A 870 35.42 -26.58 8.90
N ASN A 871 34.58 -25.60 8.58
CA ASN A 871 34.88 -24.17 8.66
C ASN A 871 34.62 -23.58 10.05
N GLY A 872 34.22 -24.41 11.02
CA GLY A 872 33.96 -24.03 12.41
C GLY A 872 32.55 -23.50 12.66
N LYS A 873 31.68 -23.48 11.64
CA LYS A 873 30.27 -23.10 11.78
C LYS A 873 29.50 -24.21 12.48
N LYS A 874 28.57 -23.84 13.36
CA LYS A 874 27.90 -24.78 14.25
C LYS A 874 26.56 -24.31 14.76
N GLN A 875 25.68 -25.27 15.02
CA GLN A 875 24.40 -25.06 15.69
C GLN A 875 24.17 -26.16 16.71
N THR A 876 23.73 -25.78 17.91
CA THR A 876 23.26 -26.73 18.92
C THR A 876 21.75 -26.73 18.91
N LEU A 877 21.18 -27.94 18.83
CA LEU A 877 19.76 -28.21 18.92
C LEU A 877 19.48 -28.97 20.21
N TYR A 878 18.34 -28.68 20.82
CA TYR A 878 17.94 -29.21 22.11
C TYR A 878 16.72 -30.12 21.96
N PHE A 879 16.64 -31.16 22.77
CA PHE A 879 15.46 -32.02 22.79
C PHE A 879 15.25 -32.62 24.16
N SER A 880 14.00 -32.91 24.48
CA SER A 880 13.63 -33.56 25.73
C SER A 880 12.59 -34.64 25.49
N SER A 881 12.48 -35.56 26.44
CA SER A 881 11.44 -36.59 26.41
C SER A 881 10.26 -36.32 27.32
N ASN A 882 10.26 -35.15 27.96
CA ASN A 882 9.15 -34.61 28.76
C ASN A 882 8.37 -33.58 27.92
N PRO A 883 7.09 -33.33 28.25
CA PRO A 883 6.36 -32.23 27.61
C PRO A 883 7.00 -30.89 27.97
N GLU A 884 7.37 -30.11 26.95
CA GLU A 884 7.84 -28.72 27.11
C GLU A 884 6.64 -27.79 26.94
N SER A 885 6.39 -26.93 27.92
CA SER A 885 5.18 -26.10 27.99
C SER A 885 5.19 -24.88 27.07
N ASN A 886 6.34 -24.46 26.54
CA ASN A 886 6.51 -23.21 25.78
C ASN A 886 7.39 -23.39 24.52
N THR A 887 7.04 -24.34 23.65
CA THR A 887 7.79 -24.59 22.39
C THR A 887 7.81 -23.39 21.44
N GLU A 888 6.82 -22.49 21.51
CA GLU A 888 6.72 -21.28 20.66
C GLU A 888 7.86 -20.27 20.88
N PHE A 889 8.40 -20.15 22.10
CA PHE A 889 9.54 -19.26 22.40
C PHE A 889 10.87 -19.76 21.80
N PHE A 890 10.93 -21.02 21.37
CA PHE A 890 12.10 -21.69 20.81
C PHE A 890 12.03 -21.86 19.30
N GLU A 891 11.04 -21.22 18.66
CA GLU A 891 11.06 -21.04 17.23
C GLU A 891 12.34 -20.30 16.82
N LEU A 892 12.98 -20.77 15.77
CA LEU A 892 14.17 -20.15 15.19
C LEU A 892 13.77 -19.07 14.18
N PRO A 893 14.56 -17.99 14.06
CA PRO A 893 14.36 -17.00 13.01
C PRO A 893 14.39 -17.61 11.60
N PRO A 894 13.97 -16.87 10.57
CA PRO A 894 14.01 -17.31 9.18
C PRO A 894 15.38 -17.92 8.81
N VAL A 895 15.40 -18.92 7.92
CA VAL A 895 16.65 -19.56 7.45
C VAL A 895 17.62 -18.49 6.97
N PRO A 896 18.91 -18.49 7.34
CA PRO A 896 19.85 -17.46 6.93
C PRO A 896 20.18 -17.58 5.42
N PRO A 897 20.79 -16.56 4.78
CA PRO A 897 21.16 -16.60 3.36
C PRO A 897 21.95 -17.87 2.97
N GLY A 898 21.77 -18.37 1.76
CA GLY A 898 21.93 -19.80 1.41
C GLY A 898 23.26 -20.51 1.75
N ASP A 899 24.40 -19.83 1.78
CA ASP A 899 25.69 -20.44 2.16
C ASP A 899 26.10 -20.13 3.61
N ALA A 900 25.21 -19.52 4.39
CA ALA A 900 25.32 -19.42 5.84
C ALA A 900 24.94 -20.76 6.48
N PHE A 901 25.64 -21.15 7.55
CA PHE A 901 25.33 -22.38 8.26
C PHE A 901 24.02 -22.28 9.04
N ASP A 902 23.18 -23.30 8.96
CA ASP A 902 21.95 -23.44 9.73
C ASP A 902 21.64 -24.91 10.00
N ALA A 903 21.20 -25.20 11.23
CA ALA A 903 20.54 -26.45 11.53
C ALA A 903 19.30 -26.15 12.37
N ARG A 904 18.20 -26.87 12.15
CA ARG A 904 16.96 -26.66 12.91
C ARG A 904 16.08 -27.88 12.89
N PHE A 905 15.21 -28.03 13.88
CA PHE A 905 14.10 -28.96 13.77
C PHE A 905 12.97 -28.38 12.90
N GLU A 906 12.28 -29.24 12.15
CA GLU A 906 11.08 -28.86 11.39
C GLU A 906 9.87 -28.66 12.34
N PRO A 907 9.05 -27.60 12.19
CA PRO A 907 9.03 -26.64 11.08
C PRO A 907 10.11 -25.53 11.13
N SER A 908 10.50 -25.04 12.31
CA SER A 908 11.66 -24.15 12.51
C SER A 908 11.91 -23.93 13.99
N SER A 909 12.47 -24.92 14.70
CA SER A 909 12.70 -24.84 16.14
C SER A 909 14.12 -25.22 16.54
N ILE A 910 14.64 -24.59 17.60
CA ILE A 910 15.88 -25.02 18.27
C ILE A 910 15.62 -26.11 19.32
N LEU A 911 14.36 -26.28 19.77
CA LEU A 911 13.95 -27.23 20.81
C LEU A 911 12.73 -28.07 20.37
N VAL A 912 12.78 -29.38 20.57
CA VAL A 912 11.63 -30.28 20.36
C VAL A 912 11.40 -31.25 21.52
N SER A 913 10.15 -31.66 21.72
CA SER A 913 9.78 -32.70 22.69
C SER A 913 9.43 -34.01 21.98
N PHE A 914 9.94 -35.13 22.51
CA PHE A 914 9.61 -36.49 22.11
C PHE A 914 8.38 -37.07 22.86
N PHE A 915 7.61 -36.23 23.57
CA PHE A 915 6.41 -36.66 24.28
C PHE A 915 5.31 -37.14 23.31
N GLU A 916 5.01 -36.34 22.28
CA GLU A 916 3.93 -36.64 21.32
C GLU A 916 4.44 -37.34 20.04
N LYS A 917 5.69 -37.07 19.64
CA LYS A 917 6.29 -37.59 18.40
C LYS A 917 7.54 -38.42 18.69
N ASN A 918 7.72 -39.49 17.93
CA ASN A 918 8.87 -40.39 18.10
C ASN A 918 10.07 -39.99 17.25
N GLU A 919 9.87 -39.08 16.30
CA GLU A 919 10.84 -38.71 15.29
C GLU A 919 10.66 -37.23 14.98
N HIS A 920 11.78 -36.52 14.92
CA HIS A 920 11.86 -35.13 14.52
C HIS A 920 12.86 -34.99 13.38
N LYS A 921 12.48 -34.23 12.36
CA LYS A 921 13.35 -33.94 11.21
C LYS A 921 14.25 -32.76 11.57
N ILE A 922 15.55 -32.90 11.31
CA ILE A 922 16.54 -31.84 11.35
C ILE A 922 16.81 -31.38 9.92
N LEU A 923 16.59 -30.11 9.63
CA LEU A 923 16.94 -29.46 8.36
C LEU A 923 18.36 -28.88 8.48
N LEU A 924 19.15 -28.99 7.41
CA LEU A 924 20.54 -28.55 7.36
C LEU A 924 20.83 -27.65 6.17
N GLN A 925 21.57 -26.58 6.42
CA GLN A 925 22.21 -25.72 5.44
C GLN A 925 23.70 -25.60 5.80
N SER A 926 24.57 -26.11 4.95
CA SER A 926 26.03 -26.09 5.12
C SER A 926 26.69 -26.22 3.76
N THR A 927 27.85 -25.58 3.58
CA THR A 927 28.66 -25.70 2.36
C THR A 927 29.56 -26.93 2.34
N ASP A 928 29.77 -27.56 3.49
CA ASP A 928 30.56 -28.79 3.62
C ASP A 928 29.63 -30.00 3.64
N ASN A 929 29.96 -31.06 2.91
CA ASN A 929 29.20 -32.32 2.90
C ASN A 929 29.50 -33.23 4.10
N VAL A 930 30.42 -32.79 4.97
CA VAL A 930 30.90 -33.54 6.13
C VAL A 930 30.64 -32.70 7.38
N LEU A 931 29.93 -33.27 8.35
CA LEU A 931 29.64 -32.63 9.63
C LEU A 931 30.26 -33.40 10.78
N ASN A 932 30.82 -32.65 11.73
CA ASN A 932 31.14 -33.15 13.05
C ASN A 932 29.87 -33.05 13.92
N VAL A 933 29.38 -34.20 14.37
CA VAL A 933 28.19 -34.33 15.21
C VAL A 933 28.64 -34.65 16.62
N ARG A 934 28.20 -33.86 17.59
CA ARG A 934 28.37 -34.12 19.03
C ARG A 934 27.00 -34.20 19.67
N TRP A 935 26.82 -35.06 20.65
CA TRP A 935 25.56 -35.14 21.38
C TRP A 935 25.81 -35.37 22.86
N ASN A 936 24.82 -34.98 23.66
CA ASN A 936 24.75 -35.26 25.08
C ASN A 936 23.33 -35.71 25.46
N ILE A 937 23.19 -36.91 26.00
CA ILE A 937 21.90 -37.47 26.44
C ILE A 937 21.86 -37.51 27.96
N ASN A 938 20.94 -36.74 28.53
CA ASN A 938 20.76 -36.53 29.96
C ASN A 938 19.56 -37.30 30.55
N ASP A 939 18.66 -37.84 29.73
CA ASP A 939 17.43 -38.51 30.20
C ASP A 939 17.47 -40.05 30.17
N GLY A 940 18.64 -40.63 29.88
CA GLY A 940 18.87 -42.08 29.87
C GLY A 940 18.17 -42.86 28.77
N LYS A 941 17.53 -42.20 27.79
CA LYS A 941 16.90 -42.87 26.63
C LYS A 941 17.88 -43.08 25.48
N VAL A 942 17.54 -44.00 24.58
CA VAL A 942 18.31 -44.22 23.35
C VAL A 942 17.69 -43.46 22.20
N TYR A 943 18.50 -42.61 21.58
CA TYR A 943 18.15 -41.87 20.37
C TYR A 943 18.92 -42.40 19.16
N LYS A 944 18.41 -42.16 17.96
CA LYS A 944 19.09 -42.47 16.70
C LYS A 944 19.11 -41.26 15.78
N LEU A 945 20.27 -40.95 15.21
CA LEU A 945 20.39 -40.05 14.04
C LEU A 945 20.41 -40.89 12.78
N LEU A 946 19.51 -40.56 11.88
CA LEU A 946 19.28 -41.34 10.66
C LEU A 946 19.29 -40.41 9.44
N ASP A 947 19.72 -40.93 8.30
CA ASP A 947 19.26 -40.46 7.00
C ASP A 947 18.26 -41.46 6.42
N LYS A 948 17.38 -41.03 5.51
CA LYS A 948 16.41 -41.95 4.87
C LYS A 948 17.04 -42.84 3.79
N SER A 949 18.29 -42.57 3.42
CA SER A 949 19.09 -43.39 2.52
C SER A 949 19.74 -44.59 3.22
N GLY A 950 19.80 -44.62 4.55
CA GLY A 950 20.44 -45.69 5.32
C GLY A 950 21.96 -45.61 5.38
N ASN A 951 22.57 -44.51 4.91
CA ASN A 951 24.01 -44.29 5.01
C ASN A 951 24.43 -43.76 6.39
N ILE A 952 23.49 -43.16 7.13
CA ILE A 952 23.67 -42.67 8.49
C ILE A 952 22.69 -43.42 9.40
N ASP A 953 23.22 -44.21 10.34
CA ASP A 953 22.48 -44.79 11.47
C ASP A 953 23.37 -44.77 12.71
N ILE A 954 23.24 -43.72 13.52
CA ILE A 954 24.04 -43.51 14.74
C ILE A 954 23.15 -43.65 15.95
N SER A 955 23.46 -44.60 16.83
CA SER A 955 22.78 -44.75 18.13
C SER A 955 23.45 -43.87 19.20
N MET A 956 22.63 -43.11 19.93
CA MET A 956 23.02 -42.18 20.99
C MET A 956 22.46 -42.64 22.33
N ILE A 957 23.32 -43.05 23.25
CA ILE A 957 22.93 -43.66 24.55
C ILE A 957 23.45 -42.84 25.74
N ALA A 958 24.48 -42.02 25.53
CA ALA A 958 25.09 -41.09 26.48
C ALA A 958 25.71 -39.93 25.69
N SER A 959 26.68 -39.20 26.23
CA SER A 959 27.47 -38.26 25.42
C SER A 959 28.35 -38.99 24.40
N GLY A 960 28.49 -38.42 23.21
CA GLY A 960 29.33 -38.99 22.16
C GLY A 960 29.55 -38.02 21.01
N ALA A 961 30.40 -38.42 20.08
CA ALA A 961 30.65 -37.64 18.88
C ALA A 961 31.11 -38.53 17.74
N THR A 962 30.82 -38.09 16.53
CA THR A 962 31.26 -38.74 15.31
C THR A 962 31.32 -37.74 14.16
N GLN A 963 31.88 -38.16 13.03
CA GLN A 963 31.83 -37.43 11.79
C GLN A 963 30.87 -38.14 10.84
N ILE A 964 29.97 -37.40 10.22
CA ILE A 964 29.04 -37.92 9.21
C ILE A 964 29.34 -37.27 7.87
N ASN A 965 29.32 -38.09 6.82
CA ASN A 965 29.16 -37.59 5.46
C ASN A 965 27.67 -37.65 5.14
N TYR A 966 27.03 -36.50 5.16
CA TYR A 966 25.59 -36.40 4.90
C TYR A 966 25.28 -36.15 3.42
N GLY A 967 26.32 -36.08 2.56
CA GLY A 967 26.18 -35.91 1.12
C GLY A 967 25.28 -34.73 0.76
N ASN A 968 24.31 -34.96 -0.13
CA ASN A 968 23.27 -33.98 -0.50
C ASN A 968 22.01 -34.07 0.38
N THR A 969 22.02 -34.88 1.45
CA THR A 969 20.83 -35.05 2.29
C THR A 969 20.73 -33.86 3.25
N ASN A 970 20.18 -32.73 2.79
CA ASN A 970 19.94 -31.53 3.61
C ASN A 970 18.94 -31.75 4.78
N LYS A 971 18.73 -33.01 5.19
CA LYS A 971 17.74 -33.50 6.14
C LYS A 971 18.31 -34.72 6.89
N LEU A 972 18.37 -34.64 8.21
CA LEU A 972 18.60 -35.77 9.12
C LEU A 972 17.33 -36.03 9.94
N TYR A 973 17.24 -37.20 10.56
CA TYR A 973 16.10 -37.59 11.39
C TYR A 973 16.58 -38.04 12.75
N LEU A 974 16.10 -37.38 13.81
CA LEU A 974 16.36 -37.75 15.19
C LEU A 974 15.17 -38.54 15.71
N LYS A 975 15.39 -39.80 16.10
CA LYS A 975 14.33 -40.73 16.52
C LYS A 975 14.58 -41.23 17.94
N VAL A 976 13.54 -41.28 18.77
CA VAL A 976 13.58 -41.99 20.06
C VAL A 976 13.18 -43.45 19.85
N ASN A 977 13.97 -44.37 20.40
CA ASN A 977 13.65 -45.80 20.32
C ASN A 977 12.58 -46.16 21.36
N LYS A 978 11.29 -46.13 20.96
CA LYS A 978 10.16 -46.51 21.84
C LYS A 978 10.16 -47.99 22.26
N SER A 979 10.93 -48.86 21.59
CA SER A 979 11.01 -50.29 21.91
C SER A 979 12.03 -50.63 22.99
N ALA A 980 12.67 -49.63 23.61
CA ALA A 980 13.65 -49.85 24.69
C ALA A 980 13.05 -49.74 26.10
N ILE A 981 11.78 -50.16 26.31
CA ILE A 981 11.32 -50.64 27.62
C ILE A 981 11.16 -52.16 27.52
N LYS A 982 12.32 -52.80 27.41
CA LYS A 982 12.70 -54.22 27.55
C LYS A 982 13.66 -54.61 26.42
N SER A 983 14.90 -54.18 26.56
CA SER A 983 16.05 -54.98 26.15
C SER A 983 16.97 -55.13 27.37
N SER A 984 16.50 -55.87 28.37
CA SER A 984 17.42 -56.60 29.26
C SER A 984 18.07 -57.81 28.54
N GLU A 985 17.80 -57.96 27.25
CA GLU A 985 18.47 -58.86 26.31
C GLU A 985 18.81 -57.94 25.12
N ILE A 986 20.01 -57.45 24.82
CA ILE A 986 21.37 -57.91 25.05
C ILE A 986 22.19 -56.61 25.19
N MET A 987 22.48 -56.12 26.39
CA MET A 987 23.66 -55.27 26.52
C MET A 987 24.86 -56.17 26.18
N GLN A 988 25.87 -55.64 25.51
CA GLN A 988 27.13 -56.34 25.32
C GLN A 988 28.22 -55.55 26.02
N PHE A 989 29.30 -56.22 26.36
CA PHE A 989 30.49 -55.50 26.80
C PHE A 989 31.07 -54.74 25.59
N GLU A 990 31.15 -53.41 25.68
CA GLU A 990 31.73 -52.57 24.63
C GLU A 990 32.59 -51.45 25.21
N LEU A 991 33.79 -51.27 24.64
CA LEU A 991 34.65 -50.11 24.89
C LEU A 991 34.67 -49.21 23.65
N MET A 992 34.16 -47.99 23.80
CA MET A 992 34.08 -47.03 22.71
C MET A 992 35.41 -46.30 22.48
N GLN A 993 35.55 -45.71 21.28
CA GLN A 993 36.66 -44.82 20.97
C GLN A 993 36.55 -43.55 21.82
N ASN A 994 37.64 -43.14 22.49
CA ASN A 994 37.66 -41.91 23.29
C ASN A 994 37.43 -40.70 22.38
N TYR A 995 36.76 -39.67 22.89
CA TYR A 995 36.52 -38.45 22.13
C TYR A 995 36.77 -37.18 22.98
N PRO A 996 37.48 -36.17 22.44
CA PRO A 996 38.15 -36.16 21.13
C PRO A 996 39.31 -37.19 21.02
N ASN A 997 39.70 -37.59 19.81
CA ASN A 997 40.91 -38.36 19.55
C ASN A 997 41.46 -38.02 18.15
N PRO A 998 42.59 -37.30 18.02
CA PRO A 998 43.48 -36.88 19.10
C PRO A 998 42.85 -35.87 20.07
N PHE A 999 43.33 -35.80 21.32
CA PHE A 999 42.80 -34.92 22.38
C PHE A 999 43.87 -34.01 22.97
N ASN A 1000 43.47 -32.89 23.59
CA ASN A 1000 44.33 -31.96 24.30
C ASN A 1000 43.56 -31.17 25.39
N PRO A 1001 43.94 -31.24 26.68
CA PRO A 1001 44.54 -32.39 27.34
C PRO A 1001 43.47 -33.39 27.84
N THR A 1002 42.18 -33.10 27.64
CA THR A 1002 41.07 -33.90 28.17
C THR A 1002 40.32 -34.68 27.10
N THR A 1003 39.89 -35.90 27.42
CA THR A 1003 39.01 -36.73 26.59
C THR A 1003 37.97 -37.44 27.44
N VAL A 1004 36.86 -37.87 26.83
CA VAL A 1004 35.90 -38.78 27.46
C VAL A 1004 36.13 -40.20 26.95
N ILE A 1005 36.13 -41.18 27.83
CA ILE A 1005 36.15 -42.61 27.51
C ILE A 1005 34.80 -43.20 27.93
N SER A 1006 34.11 -43.82 26.97
CA SER A 1006 32.78 -44.39 27.16
C SER A 1006 32.81 -45.92 27.04
N TYR A 1007 32.07 -46.62 27.89
CA TYR A 1007 31.93 -48.08 27.83
C TYR A 1007 30.57 -48.56 28.33
N SER A 1008 30.19 -49.77 27.93
CA SER A 1008 28.96 -50.44 28.36
C SER A 1008 29.27 -51.80 28.97
N ILE A 1009 28.51 -52.19 30.01
CA ILE A 1009 28.57 -53.53 30.61
C ILE A 1009 27.15 -54.10 30.76
N PRO A 1010 26.95 -55.40 30.47
CA PRO A 1010 25.62 -56.00 30.43
C PRO A 1010 25.10 -56.53 31.74
N ASP A 1011 26.00 -56.86 32.66
CA ASP A 1011 25.71 -57.43 33.97
C ASP A 1011 26.66 -56.79 34.99
N GLU A 1012 26.36 -56.96 36.28
CA GLU A 1012 27.25 -56.50 37.34
C GLU A 1012 28.64 -57.15 37.23
N ALA A 1013 29.68 -56.33 37.16
CA ALA A 1013 31.05 -56.79 37.08
C ALA A 1013 32.00 -55.82 37.79
N LEU A 1014 33.12 -56.35 38.31
CA LEU A 1014 34.25 -55.50 38.69
C LEU A 1014 34.85 -54.91 37.41
N VAL A 1015 34.75 -53.59 37.27
CA VAL A 1015 35.26 -52.86 36.11
C VAL A 1015 36.59 -52.20 36.46
N THR A 1016 37.60 -52.46 35.64
CA THR A 1016 38.87 -51.72 35.66
C THR A 1016 39.09 -51.02 34.32
N LEU A 1017 39.27 -49.70 34.35
CA LEU A 1017 39.66 -48.90 33.19
C LEU A 1017 41.04 -48.30 33.46
N GLU A 1018 42.03 -48.70 32.67
CA GLU A 1018 43.44 -48.34 32.89
C GLU A 1018 44.06 -47.76 31.63
N ILE A 1019 44.97 -46.81 31.78
CA ILE A 1019 45.71 -46.15 30.72
C ILE A 1019 47.16 -46.64 30.70
N TYR A 1020 47.68 -46.89 29.51
CA TYR A 1020 49.00 -47.42 29.23
C TYR A 1020 49.76 -46.54 28.22
N ASP A 1021 51.06 -46.41 28.39
CA ASP A 1021 51.94 -45.82 27.38
C ASP A 1021 52.27 -46.84 26.25
N VAL A 1022 53.06 -46.41 25.25
CA VAL A 1022 53.48 -47.27 24.13
C VAL A 1022 54.40 -48.43 24.53
N LEU A 1023 55.01 -48.37 25.73
CA LEU A 1023 55.86 -49.44 26.28
C LEU A 1023 55.04 -50.45 27.11
N GLY A 1024 53.73 -50.21 27.27
CA GLY A 1024 52.85 -51.04 28.08
C GLY A 1024 52.93 -50.75 29.58
N SER A 1025 53.55 -49.63 29.99
CA SER A 1025 53.54 -49.19 31.39
C SER A 1025 52.21 -48.54 31.72
N LYS A 1026 51.59 -48.94 32.84
CA LYS A 1026 50.35 -48.31 33.32
C LYS A 1026 50.63 -46.90 33.83
N VAL A 1027 49.97 -45.91 33.25
CA VAL A 1027 50.13 -44.48 33.60
C VAL A 1027 48.96 -43.91 34.39
N ALA A 1028 47.77 -44.53 34.32
CA ALA A 1028 46.63 -44.15 35.16
C ALA A 1028 45.64 -45.32 35.33
N THR A 1029 44.91 -45.31 36.45
CA THR A 1029 43.70 -46.14 36.65
C THR A 1029 42.55 -45.17 36.83
N LEU A 1030 41.56 -45.23 35.94
CA LEU A 1030 40.42 -44.33 35.93
C LEU A 1030 39.18 -44.92 36.61
N VAL A 1031 39.04 -46.25 36.56
CA VAL A 1031 37.96 -46.99 37.24
C VAL A 1031 38.56 -48.27 37.81
N ASN A 1032 38.16 -48.62 39.04
CA ASN A 1032 38.46 -49.91 39.68
C ASN A 1032 37.41 -50.20 40.75
N GLU A 1033 36.18 -50.50 40.32
CA GLU A 1033 35.04 -50.69 41.23
C GLU A 1033 33.97 -51.61 40.63
N LEU A 1034 33.09 -52.12 41.49
CA LEU A 1034 31.94 -52.92 41.07
C LEU A 1034 30.94 -51.98 40.39
N LYS A 1035 30.56 -52.30 39.15
CA LYS A 1035 29.58 -51.54 38.38
C LYS A 1035 28.41 -52.44 38.00
N THR A 1036 27.19 -51.96 38.16
CA THR A 1036 25.96 -52.64 37.71
C THR A 1036 25.83 -52.54 36.19
N ALA A 1037 24.94 -53.33 35.58
CA ALA A 1037 24.63 -53.22 34.16
C ALA A 1037 24.30 -51.77 33.77
N GLY A 1038 24.93 -51.25 32.71
CA GLY A 1038 24.76 -49.86 32.29
C GLY A 1038 25.85 -49.32 31.37
N ASN A 1039 25.67 -48.07 30.95
CA ASN A 1039 26.64 -47.30 30.17
C ASN A 1039 27.34 -46.28 31.07
N TYR A 1040 28.64 -46.09 30.88
CA TYR A 1040 29.50 -45.28 31.73
C TYR A 1040 30.39 -44.38 30.89
N ASN A 1041 30.53 -43.12 31.32
CA ASN A 1041 31.43 -42.13 30.75
C ASN A 1041 32.44 -41.70 31.81
N ILE A 1042 33.72 -41.68 31.44
CA ILE A 1042 34.82 -41.29 32.32
C ILE A 1042 35.64 -40.19 31.65
N ASN A 1043 35.75 -39.06 32.34
CA ASN A 1043 36.64 -37.98 31.91
C ASN A 1043 38.08 -38.33 32.26
N PHE A 1044 38.96 -38.23 31.27
CA PHE A 1044 40.39 -38.40 31.43
C PHE A 1044 41.09 -37.09 31.13
N ASP A 1045 41.76 -36.53 32.13
CA ASP A 1045 42.65 -35.37 32.00
C ASP A 1045 44.10 -35.85 31.96
N ALA A 1046 44.74 -35.67 30.80
CA ALA A 1046 46.12 -36.05 30.55
C ALA A 1046 47.09 -34.85 30.61
N SER A 1047 46.72 -33.76 31.28
CA SER A 1047 47.57 -32.56 31.41
C SER A 1047 48.97 -32.89 31.92
N ASN A 1048 49.10 -33.90 32.77
CA ASN A 1048 50.35 -34.35 33.37
C ASN A 1048 51.14 -35.38 32.52
N LEU A 1049 50.63 -35.79 31.36
CA LEU A 1049 51.29 -36.76 30.47
C LEU A 1049 51.98 -36.06 29.28
N SER A 1050 53.02 -36.67 28.71
CA SER A 1050 53.69 -36.16 27.50
C SER A 1050 52.84 -36.40 26.26
N GLY A 1051 52.88 -35.50 25.27
CA GLY A 1051 52.22 -35.72 23.98
C GLY A 1051 52.69 -37.03 23.32
N GLY A 1052 51.77 -37.80 22.74
CA GLY A 1052 52.09 -39.13 22.20
C GLY A 1052 50.89 -40.07 22.10
N ILE A 1053 51.18 -41.33 21.77
CA ILE A 1053 50.17 -42.39 21.67
C ILE A 1053 50.02 -43.07 23.03
N TYR A 1054 48.79 -43.29 23.45
CA TYR A 1054 48.44 -44.06 24.64
C TYR A 1054 47.41 -45.12 24.28
N PHE A 1055 47.28 -46.14 25.13
CA PHE A 1055 46.26 -47.15 25.03
C PHE A 1055 45.43 -47.14 26.30
N TYR A 1056 44.14 -47.42 26.18
CA TYR A 1056 43.29 -47.62 27.35
C TYR A 1056 42.61 -48.97 27.25
N ARG A 1057 42.57 -49.68 28.39
CA ARG A 1057 42.06 -51.04 28.50
C ARG A 1057 40.92 -51.06 29.50
N LEU A 1058 39.79 -51.59 29.05
CA LEU A 1058 38.67 -51.94 29.91
C LEU A 1058 38.73 -53.43 30.21
N THR A 1059 38.60 -53.80 31.47
CA THR A 1059 38.38 -55.19 31.90
C THR A 1059 37.12 -55.23 32.76
N ALA A 1060 36.19 -56.13 32.43
CA ALA A 1060 34.95 -56.32 33.16
C ALA A 1060 34.62 -57.82 33.19
N GLY A 1061 34.89 -58.48 34.32
CA GLY A 1061 34.80 -59.95 34.41
C GLY A 1061 35.75 -60.65 33.42
N LYS A 1062 35.20 -61.43 32.47
CA LYS A 1062 35.97 -62.11 31.40
C LYS A 1062 36.20 -61.24 30.16
N TYR A 1063 35.55 -60.09 30.05
CA TYR A 1063 35.72 -59.19 28.91
C TYR A 1063 36.95 -58.32 29.09
N SER A 1064 37.76 -58.21 28.04
CA SER A 1064 38.86 -57.26 27.97
C SER A 1064 38.93 -56.66 26.57
N SER A 1065 38.98 -55.33 26.49
CA SER A 1065 39.10 -54.60 25.24
C SER A 1065 40.08 -53.44 25.40
N PHE A 1066 40.83 -53.13 24.34
CA PHE A 1066 41.77 -52.02 24.32
C PHE A 1066 41.56 -51.14 23.09
N LYS A 1067 41.83 -49.85 23.25
CA LYS A 1067 41.72 -48.85 22.18
C LYS A 1067 42.90 -47.88 22.27
N LYS A 1068 43.25 -47.30 21.12
CA LYS A 1068 44.33 -46.33 20.98
C LYS A 1068 43.78 -44.91 21.14
N MET A 1069 44.49 -44.06 21.86
CA MET A 1069 44.25 -42.61 21.91
C MET A 1069 45.55 -41.84 21.64
N VAL A 1070 45.43 -40.61 21.14
CA VAL A 1070 46.55 -39.75 20.76
C VAL A 1070 46.41 -38.44 21.52
N LEU A 1071 47.33 -38.16 22.43
CA LEU A 1071 47.43 -36.88 23.12
C LEU A 1071 48.29 -35.94 22.27
N ILE A 1072 47.70 -34.82 21.85
CA ILE A 1072 48.44 -33.72 21.22
C ILE A 1072 48.74 -32.70 22.32
N LYS A 1073 50.01 -32.34 22.45
CA LYS A 1073 50.45 -31.20 23.27
C LYS A 1073 51.00 -30.11 22.37
#